data_AF-A0A836CBB8-F1
#
_entry.id   AF-A0A836CBB8-F1
#
_cell.length_a   1.000
_cell.length_b   1.000
_cell.length_c   1.000
_cell.angle_alpha   90.00
_cell.angle_beta   90.00
_cell.angle_gamma   90.00
#
_symmetry.space_group_name_H-M   'P 1'
#
loop_
_entity.id
_entity.type
_entity.pdbx_description
1 polymer ?
#
loop_
_entity_poly.entity_id
_entity_poly.type
_entity_poly.pdbx_seq_one_letter_code
_entity_poly.pdbx_strand_id
1 'polypeptide(L)'
;MSADVIGGAINNDPLSNFKCTDSVFIGNSAVGSGGAIANDGNMTCATTRFVSNSAVGSGGAIGGSGTIYCSATNFSGNSAAAGGAVFTGAAQQNLNFNGCAFLGNSAGAGAGGAILQQGNSTMSSAVLEASTFEGNTAGCCYTGGYEANAQYTCLDATAGYSTSLQCCSAGQYIGGGNNGALLCKPCFSNALDCSGIVVGSTVATLPLMSGYWRETLQQESIRDCWNPGACKGGMAVAEGDPLNYCAEGYQGPYCAVCRDGYAGLSGYRCSKCTPSAAAVAFAGLALLMMALALVFRRLRIPVVVFQVLTQFVRVTGVLLPLHYLQFLRGLDFVNLDLTWLTAPACVANFNFYDRLLISTLAPPVVAMLIFTPRMVAVAVSHARGAASRGPPLLQRVIARDMNALLVFVFLIFSGVSLTVFQTFACDDTLPVAYLRADYSIRCYTPAHRAHMAYAAAMILVYPIGIPALFACTLRRHMLRQRQRGEALSVDPPPTTEAAASAAFLWRPYRTNAPYYECAECVRRLLLTGVLVFITPGTAGQSAAACVFAFATSVAYDHVRPHRARSDACLYVVGYIVIFASMFTALLMQGAYINDVSQAAIGGLLIALNVLLVLLAIGQVYVGMSSKSWDWNASLNALIVVFAERF
;
A
#
# COMPACT_ATOMS: atom_id res chain seq x y z
N MET A 1 -0.75 -34.09 49.51
CA MET A 1 -0.16 -33.25 48.44
C MET A 1 0.72 -32.23 49.13
N SER A 2 1.93 -31.95 48.64
CA SER A 2 2.82 -30.99 49.33
C SER A 2 2.25 -29.58 49.26
N ALA A 3 2.50 -28.79 50.30
CA ALA A 3 2.10 -27.38 50.44
C ALA A 3 2.67 -26.46 49.34
N ASP A 4 3.56 -26.97 48.48
CA ASP A 4 4.14 -26.21 47.37
C ASP A 4 3.21 -26.11 46.15
N VAL A 5 2.14 -26.92 46.08
CA VAL A 5 1.22 -26.92 44.93
C VAL A 5 -0.05 -26.09 45.20
N ILE A 6 -0.61 -26.11 46.40
CA ILE A 6 -1.81 -25.34 46.78
C ILE A 6 -1.73 -24.97 48.27
N GLY A 7 -2.19 -23.77 48.64
CA GLY A 7 -2.28 -23.37 50.05
C GLY A 7 -0.93 -23.14 50.71
N GLY A 8 -0.26 -22.03 50.36
CA GLY A 8 1.13 -21.75 50.74
C GLY A 8 1.41 -21.71 52.26
N ALA A 9 0.38 -21.60 53.09
CA ALA A 9 0.45 -21.84 54.54
C ALA A 9 -0.47 -22.99 54.97
N ILE A 10 -1.71 -23.04 54.46
CA ILE A 10 -2.74 -23.97 54.91
C ILE A 10 -3.49 -24.54 53.71
N ASN A 11 -3.76 -25.84 53.73
CA ASN A 11 -4.67 -26.50 52.80
C ASN A 11 -5.86 -27.09 53.58
N ASN A 12 -7.07 -26.58 53.32
CA ASN A 12 -8.32 -27.03 53.93
C ASN A 12 -9.10 -27.94 52.98
N ASP A 13 -9.07 -29.24 53.26
CA ASP A 13 -9.70 -30.28 52.43
C ASP A 13 -11.25 -30.18 52.38
N PRO A 14 -11.91 -30.79 51.37
CA PRO A 14 -13.35 -30.64 51.11
C PRO A 14 -14.32 -30.96 52.25
N LEU A 15 -13.94 -31.81 53.21
CA LEU A 15 -14.80 -32.21 54.33
C LEU A 15 -14.45 -31.48 55.64
N SER A 16 -13.49 -30.55 55.58
CA SER A 16 -12.92 -29.89 56.75
C SER A 16 -13.55 -28.52 57.01
N ASN A 17 -13.75 -28.20 58.29
CA ASN A 17 -14.16 -26.88 58.76
C ASN A 17 -12.94 -26.17 59.34
N PHE A 18 -12.42 -25.17 58.64
CA PHE A 18 -11.28 -24.40 59.09
C PHE A 18 -11.71 -23.05 59.67
N LYS A 19 -11.14 -22.67 60.82
CA LYS A 19 -11.40 -21.38 61.46
C LYS A 19 -10.10 -20.63 61.76
N CYS A 20 -10.00 -19.39 61.28
CA CYS A 20 -8.96 -18.44 61.66
C CYS A 20 -9.54 -17.22 62.38
N THR A 21 -8.87 -16.77 63.43
CA THR A 21 -9.26 -15.55 64.16
C THR A 21 -8.00 -14.87 64.68
N ASP A 22 -7.96 -13.53 64.66
CA ASP A 22 -6.83 -12.73 65.17
C ASP A 22 -5.45 -13.17 64.62
N SER A 23 -5.41 -13.56 63.35
CA SER A 23 -4.23 -14.15 62.70
C SER A 23 -3.62 -13.23 61.64
N VAL A 24 -2.36 -13.50 61.24
CA VAL A 24 -1.67 -12.79 60.15
C VAL A 24 -1.00 -13.79 59.21
N PHE A 25 -1.35 -13.72 57.93
CA PHE A 25 -0.74 -14.46 56.83
C PHE A 25 0.01 -13.48 55.94
N ILE A 26 1.35 -13.51 55.99
CA ILE A 26 2.21 -12.57 55.25
C ILE A 26 3.22 -13.28 54.37
N GLY A 27 3.32 -12.87 53.10
CA GLY A 27 4.37 -13.32 52.19
C GLY A 27 4.30 -14.81 51.81
N ASN A 28 3.13 -15.45 51.93
CA ASN A 28 2.98 -16.86 51.54
C ASN A 28 2.82 -16.98 50.02
N SER A 29 3.32 -18.07 49.45
CA SER A 29 3.28 -18.29 48.00
C SER A 29 2.87 -19.71 47.63
N ALA A 30 2.08 -19.87 46.57
CA ALA A 30 1.73 -21.17 46.00
C ALA A 30 1.82 -21.16 44.47
N VAL A 31 2.16 -22.30 43.86
CA VAL A 31 2.17 -22.45 42.39
C VAL A 31 0.75 -22.61 41.83
N GLY A 32 -0.14 -23.30 42.54
CA GLY A 32 -1.56 -23.46 42.19
C GLY A 32 -2.42 -22.36 42.81
N SER A 33 -3.43 -22.76 43.59
CA SER A 33 -4.40 -21.82 44.17
C SER A 33 -4.19 -21.58 45.67
N GLY A 34 -4.55 -20.39 46.13
CA GLY A 34 -4.51 -20.03 47.54
C GLY A 34 -3.10 -19.75 48.04
N GLY A 35 -2.57 -18.57 47.71
CA GLY A 35 -1.20 -18.20 48.07
C GLY A 35 -0.91 -18.29 49.57
N ALA A 36 -1.90 -18.01 50.43
CA ALA A 36 -1.85 -18.37 51.84
C ALA A 36 -2.69 -19.61 52.16
N ILE A 37 -3.94 -19.66 51.69
CA ILE A 37 -4.87 -20.72 52.08
C ILE A 37 -5.57 -21.29 50.87
N ALA A 38 -5.41 -22.61 50.67
CA ALA A 38 -6.26 -23.37 49.77
C ALA A 38 -7.50 -23.83 50.53
N ASN A 39 -8.70 -23.55 50.02
CA ASN A 39 -9.96 -23.89 50.68
C ASN A 39 -10.92 -24.62 49.74
N ASP A 40 -11.06 -25.93 49.96
CA ASP A 40 -12.07 -26.75 49.29
C ASP A 40 -13.22 -27.16 50.22
N GLY A 41 -13.04 -27.02 51.55
CA GLY A 41 -14.06 -27.25 52.57
C GLY A 41 -14.82 -25.97 52.97
N ASN A 42 -15.16 -25.84 54.24
CA ASN A 42 -15.81 -24.63 54.77
C ASN A 42 -14.84 -23.85 55.65
N MET A 43 -14.73 -22.55 55.38
CA MET A 43 -13.81 -21.66 56.07
C MET A 43 -14.55 -20.51 56.74
N THR A 44 -14.19 -20.24 58.00
CA THR A 44 -14.57 -19.03 58.72
C THR A 44 -13.33 -18.26 59.12
N CYS A 45 -13.27 -16.96 58.82
CA CYS A 45 -12.19 -16.10 59.27
C CYS A 45 -12.73 -14.83 59.90
N ALA A 46 -12.13 -14.39 61.00
CA ALA A 46 -12.47 -13.13 61.64
C ALA A 46 -11.21 -12.36 62.02
N THR A 47 -11.27 -11.03 62.00
CA THR A 47 -10.22 -10.16 62.58
C THR A 47 -8.79 -10.50 62.14
N THR A 48 -8.63 -10.97 60.89
CA THR A 48 -7.37 -11.53 60.37
C THR A 48 -6.77 -10.62 59.28
N ARG A 49 -5.46 -10.74 59.01
CA ARG A 49 -4.78 -10.00 57.93
C ARG A 49 -4.08 -10.93 56.94
N PHE A 50 -4.33 -10.73 55.65
CA PHE A 50 -3.64 -11.36 54.53
C PHE A 50 -2.85 -10.30 53.77
N VAL A 51 -1.52 -10.31 53.91
CA VAL A 51 -0.63 -9.26 53.39
C VAL A 51 0.38 -9.86 52.42
N SER A 52 0.44 -9.34 51.20
CA SER A 52 1.47 -9.70 50.21
C SER A 52 1.60 -11.20 49.94
N ASN A 53 0.48 -11.94 49.95
CA ASN A 53 0.46 -13.34 49.56
C ASN A 53 0.29 -13.48 48.04
N SER A 54 0.89 -14.51 47.45
CA SER A 54 0.95 -14.67 45.99
C SER A 54 0.59 -16.08 45.52
N ALA A 55 -0.12 -16.19 44.41
CA ALA A 55 -0.36 -17.46 43.74
C ALA A 55 -0.02 -17.34 42.25
N VAL A 56 0.66 -18.34 41.66
CA VAL A 56 0.82 -18.37 40.19
C VAL A 56 -0.51 -18.74 39.51
N GLY A 57 -1.32 -19.59 40.16
CA GLY A 57 -2.71 -19.87 39.78
C GLY A 57 -3.68 -18.82 40.32
N SER A 58 -4.68 -19.24 41.10
CA SER A 58 -5.81 -18.36 41.47
C SER A 58 -5.92 -18.13 42.97
N GLY A 59 -6.34 -16.92 43.39
CA GLY A 59 -6.53 -16.59 44.80
C GLY A 59 -5.22 -16.29 45.51
N GLY A 60 -4.76 -15.03 45.45
CA GLY A 60 -3.45 -14.65 45.98
C GLY A 60 -3.33 -14.82 47.50
N ALA A 61 -4.42 -14.59 48.22
CA ALA A 61 -4.54 -14.93 49.63
C ALA A 61 -5.28 -16.26 49.82
N ILE A 62 -6.51 -16.35 49.33
CA ILE A 62 -7.38 -17.53 49.51
C ILE A 62 -7.85 -18.02 48.16
N GLY A 63 -7.71 -19.31 47.87
CA GLY A 63 -8.11 -19.90 46.60
C GLY A 63 -8.65 -21.31 46.76
N GLY A 64 -9.72 -21.68 46.06
CA GLY A 64 -10.20 -23.07 46.07
C GLY A 64 -11.64 -23.20 45.60
N SER A 65 -12.30 -24.28 45.99
CA SER A 65 -13.67 -24.59 45.57
C SER A 65 -14.71 -24.54 46.70
N GLY A 66 -14.28 -24.24 47.93
CA GLY A 66 -15.09 -24.28 49.15
C GLY A 66 -15.80 -22.97 49.54
N THR A 67 -16.58 -23.03 50.63
CA THR A 67 -17.34 -21.89 51.17
C THR A 67 -16.47 -21.00 52.05
N ILE A 68 -16.62 -19.67 51.95
CA ILE A 68 -15.79 -18.70 52.69
C ILE A 68 -16.68 -17.67 53.39
N TYR A 69 -16.53 -17.60 54.72
CA TYR A 69 -17.10 -16.55 55.56
C TYR A 69 -15.98 -15.76 56.21
N CYS A 70 -15.90 -14.46 55.95
CA CYS A 70 -14.90 -13.57 56.52
C CYS A 70 -15.57 -12.36 57.19
N SER A 71 -15.07 -11.96 58.36
CA SER A 71 -15.54 -10.77 59.06
C SER A 71 -14.40 -9.92 59.58
N ALA A 72 -14.45 -8.60 59.40
CA ALA A 72 -13.41 -7.67 59.88
C ALA A 72 -11.96 -8.05 59.44
N THR A 73 -11.80 -8.65 58.27
CA THR A 73 -10.52 -9.16 57.75
C THR A 73 -9.94 -8.22 56.70
N ASN A 74 -8.62 -8.01 56.72
CA ASN A 74 -7.91 -7.18 55.74
C ASN A 74 -7.11 -8.03 54.75
N PHE A 75 -7.26 -7.76 53.46
CA PHE A 75 -6.54 -8.35 52.33
C PHE A 75 -5.78 -7.24 51.61
N SER A 76 -4.47 -7.14 51.84
CA SER A 76 -3.66 -6.06 51.26
C SER A 76 -2.48 -6.55 50.43
N GLY A 77 -2.35 -6.06 49.20
CA GLY A 77 -1.19 -6.33 48.35
C GLY A 77 -1.04 -7.78 47.88
N ASN A 78 -2.12 -8.57 47.88
CA ASN A 78 -2.08 -9.96 47.44
C ASN A 78 -2.17 -10.05 45.90
N SER A 79 -1.52 -11.05 45.30
CA SER A 79 -1.44 -11.17 43.84
C SER A 79 -1.71 -12.59 43.32
N ALA A 80 -2.44 -12.71 42.22
CA ALA A 80 -2.64 -14.00 41.54
C ALA A 80 -2.76 -13.87 40.02
N ALA A 81 -2.84 -14.98 39.28
CA ALA A 81 -3.29 -14.91 37.88
C ALA A 81 -4.77 -14.52 37.80
N ALA A 82 -5.63 -15.03 38.70
CA ALA A 82 -7.05 -14.66 38.78
C ALA A 82 -7.53 -14.59 40.24
N GLY A 83 -8.38 -13.62 40.60
CA GLY A 83 -8.77 -13.40 41.99
C GLY A 83 -7.60 -12.93 42.85
N GLY A 84 -7.17 -11.66 42.69
CA GLY A 84 -5.92 -11.16 43.26
C GLY A 84 -5.78 -11.37 44.78
N ALA A 85 -6.86 -11.25 45.54
CA ALA A 85 -6.93 -11.69 46.93
C ALA A 85 -7.66 -13.03 47.08
N VAL A 86 -8.87 -13.16 46.52
CA VAL A 86 -9.72 -14.33 46.73
C VAL A 86 -10.20 -14.90 45.40
N PHE A 87 -10.12 -16.22 45.26
CA PHE A 87 -10.70 -16.96 44.15
C PHE A 87 -11.54 -18.13 44.63
N THR A 88 -12.73 -18.31 44.05
CA THR A 88 -13.51 -19.55 44.23
C THR A 88 -14.06 -20.08 42.92
N GLY A 89 -13.91 -21.38 42.64
CA GLY A 89 -14.44 -22.03 41.43
C GLY A 89 -15.22 -23.32 41.69
N ALA A 90 -16.56 -23.26 41.70
CA ALA A 90 -17.50 -24.41 41.66
C ALA A 90 -18.98 -23.97 41.64
N ALA A 91 -19.89 -24.89 41.31
CA ALA A 91 -21.31 -24.62 41.00
C ALA A 91 -22.26 -24.35 42.19
N GLN A 92 -21.84 -24.50 43.45
CA GLN A 92 -22.67 -24.22 44.63
C GLN A 92 -21.84 -23.63 45.77
N GLN A 93 -21.70 -22.30 45.86
CA GLN A 93 -20.91 -21.68 46.92
C GLN A 93 -21.46 -20.34 47.41
N ASN A 94 -21.34 -20.13 48.73
CA ASN A 94 -21.65 -18.88 49.41
C ASN A 94 -20.34 -18.17 49.79
N LEU A 95 -20.21 -16.92 49.36
CA LEU A 95 -19.20 -16.01 49.85
C LEU A 95 -19.87 -15.00 50.77
N ASN A 96 -19.34 -14.80 51.97
CA ASN A 96 -19.79 -13.74 52.85
C ASN A 96 -18.60 -12.99 53.41
N PHE A 97 -18.49 -11.71 53.05
CA PHE A 97 -17.51 -10.80 53.62
C PHE A 97 -18.24 -9.65 54.29
N ASN A 98 -18.09 -9.54 55.61
CA ASN A 98 -18.68 -8.47 56.41
C ASN A 98 -17.59 -7.61 57.05
N GLY A 99 -17.56 -6.31 56.78
CA GLY A 99 -16.56 -5.40 57.38
C GLY A 99 -15.13 -5.66 56.91
N CYS A 100 -14.90 -6.30 55.76
CA CYS A 100 -13.57 -6.66 55.28
C CYS A 100 -12.96 -5.55 54.41
N ALA A 101 -11.63 -5.49 54.31
CA ALA A 101 -10.92 -4.54 53.46
C ALA A 101 -10.07 -5.26 52.39
N PHE A 102 -10.15 -4.81 51.14
CA PHE A 102 -9.38 -5.31 50.00
C PHE A 102 -8.58 -4.16 49.37
N LEU A 103 -7.29 -4.08 49.69
CA LEU A 103 -6.44 -2.92 49.39
C LEU A 103 -5.27 -3.33 48.47
N GLY A 104 -5.17 -2.75 47.28
CA GLY A 104 -3.98 -2.91 46.43
C GLY A 104 -3.72 -4.35 45.93
N ASN A 105 -4.75 -5.19 45.80
CA ASN A 105 -4.60 -6.57 45.32
C ASN A 105 -4.58 -6.61 43.78
N SER A 106 -3.83 -7.55 43.19
CA SER A 106 -3.60 -7.56 41.74
C SER A 106 -3.83 -8.94 41.09
N ALA A 107 -4.61 -8.98 40.01
CA ALA A 107 -4.71 -10.14 39.12
C ALA A 107 -3.93 -9.88 37.82
N GLY A 108 -2.94 -10.72 37.51
CA GLY A 108 -2.03 -10.53 36.36
C GLY A 108 -2.72 -10.68 35.01
N ALA A 109 -2.98 -11.91 34.59
CA ALA A 109 -3.55 -12.24 33.27
C ALA A 109 -5.07 -12.53 33.30
N GLY A 110 -5.67 -12.68 34.48
CA GLY A 110 -7.07 -13.05 34.67
C GLY A 110 -7.92 -11.95 35.31
N ALA A 111 -9.18 -12.27 35.61
CA ALA A 111 -10.18 -11.34 36.14
C ALA A 111 -10.17 -11.25 37.69
N GLY A 112 -10.81 -10.21 38.22
CA GLY A 112 -11.07 -10.02 39.66
C GLY A 112 -9.84 -9.59 40.44
N GLY A 113 -9.50 -8.30 40.43
CA GLY A 113 -8.31 -7.75 41.10
C GLY A 113 -8.32 -7.98 42.62
N ALA A 114 -9.50 -7.99 43.24
CA ALA A 114 -9.70 -8.38 44.63
C ALA A 114 -10.30 -9.77 44.76
N ILE A 115 -11.54 -9.96 44.28
CA ILE A 115 -12.27 -11.23 44.41
C ILE A 115 -12.73 -11.68 43.02
N LEU A 116 -12.58 -12.96 42.73
CA LEU A 116 -13.20 -13.62 41.58
C LEU A 116 -14.00 -14.85 42.04
N GLN A 117 -15.29 -14.86 41.71
CA GLN A 117 -16.16 -16.03 41.88
C GLN A 117 -16.56 -16.60 40.52
N GLN A 118 -16.27 -17.88 40.31
CA GLN A 118 -16.60 -18.64 39.10
C GLN A 118 -17.69 -19.68 39.43
N GLY A 119 -18.90 -19.50 38.89
CA GLY A 119 -20.06 -20.35 39.17
C GLY A 119 -21.32 -19.94 38.40
N ASN A 120 -22.35 -20.80 38.43
CA ASN A 120 -23.65 -20.52 37.82
C ASN A 120 -24.43 -19.51 38.69
N SER A 121 -24.89 -18.41 38.10
CA SER A 121 -25.52 -17.27 38.79
C SER A 121 -26.83 -17.61 39.53
N THR A 122 -27.42 -18.76 39.26
CA THR A 122 -28.61 -19.27 39.97
C THR A 122 -28.30 -20.04 41.25
N MET A 123 -27.06 -20.46 41.47
CA MET A 123 -26.66 -21.35 42.58
C MET A 123 -25.49 -20.82 43.43
N SER A 124 -25.03 -19.59 43.16
CA SER A 124 -23.93 -18.94 43.88
C SER A 124 -24.41 -17.60 44.44
N SER A 125 -24.10 -17.32 45.72
CA SER A 125 -24.46 -16.08 46.39
C SER A 125 -23.20 -15.44 46.99
N ALA A 126 -23.00 -14.15 46.73
CA ALA A 126 -21.97 -13.35 47.38
C ALA A 126 -22.64 -12.23 48.18
N VAL A 127 -22.40 -12.22 49.49
CA VAL A 127 -22.83 -11.17 50.41
C VAL A 127 -21.60 -10.36 50.79
N LEU A 128 -21.57 -9.08 50.38
CA LEU A 128 -20.51 -8.13 50.70
C LEU A 128 -21.13 -6.98 51.49
N GLU A 129 -21.06 -7.05 52.81
CA GLU A 129 -21.61 -6.03 53.70
C GLU A 129 -20.47 -5.21 54.32
N ALA A 130 -20.64 -3.89 54.37
CA ALA A 130 -19.70 -2.96 55.04
C ALA A 130 -18.21 -3.14 54.69
N SER A 131 -17.90 -3.69 53.50
CA SER A 131 -16.54 -4.03 53.08
C SER A 131 -15.98 -2.99 52.10
N THR A 132 -14.68 -2.70 52.18
CA THR A 132 -14.00 -1.66 51.38
C THR A 132 -13.07 -2.24 50.33
N PHE A 133 -13.05 -1.67 49.13
CA PHE A 133 -12.19 -2.08 48.02
C PHE A 133 -11.46 -0.86 47.48
N GLU A 134 -10.14 -0.85 47.52
CA GLU A 134 -9.33 0.31 47.11
C GLU A 134 -8.06 -0.14 46.37
N GLY A 135 -7.76 0.45 45.22
CA GLY A 135 -6.49 0.26 44.51
C GLY A 135 -6.26 -1.15 43.94
N ASN A 136 -7.30 -1.98 43.80
CA ASN A 136 -7.16 -3.33 43.24
C ASN A 136 -7.08 -3.31 41.70
N THR A 137 -6.20 -4.09 41.07
CA THR A 137 -5.94 -4.06 39.62
C THR A 137 -6.13 -5.43 38.96
N ALA A 138 -6.61 -5.51 37.72
CA ALA A 138 -6.74 -6.77 36.98
C ALA A 138 -6.45 -6.61 35.49
N GLY A 139 -6.02 -7.69 34.82
CA GLY A 139 -5.88 -7.75 33.36
C GLY A 139 -7.21 -7.64 32.60
N CYS A 140 -8.34 -7.93 33.26
CA CYS A 140 -9.70 -7.68 32.78
C CYS A 140 -10.65 -7.31 33.94
N CYS A 141 -11.67 -6.48 33.67
CA CYS A 141 -12.61 -5.78 34.59
C CYS A 141 -12.23 -4.30 34.82
N TYR A 142 -12.73 -3.41 33.96
CA TYR A 142 -12.84 -1.97 34.23
C TYR A 142 -14.31 -1.64 34.57
N THR A 143 -14.48 -0.71 35.50
CA THR A 143 -15.75 -0.24 36.07
C THR A 143 -16.79 0.19 35.02
N GLY A 144 -17.98 -0.42 35.02
CA GLY A 144 -19.20 0.15 34.44
C GLY A 144 -20.16 -0.82 33.72
N GLY A 145 -21.40 -0.96 34.22
CA GLY A 145 -22.57 -1.47 33.47
C GLY A 145 -22.99 -2.94 33.72
N TYR A 146 -24.30 -3.22 33.65
CA TYR A 146 -24.98 -4.50 33.97
C TYR A 146 -25.62 -5.16 32.73
N GLU A 147 -25.46 -6.49 32.56
CA GLU A 147 -26.28 -7.38 31.73
C GLU A 147 -26.39 -8.81 32.34
N ALA A 148 -27.55 -9.45 32.18
CA ALA A 148 -28.04 -10.56 33.01
C ALA A 148 -27.58 -11.99 32.61
N ASN A 149 -26.41 -12.19 31.99
CA ASN A 149 -26.02 -13.52 31.48
C ASN A 149 -24.49 -13.80 31.41
N ALA A 150 -23.71 -13.35 32.41
CA ALA A 150 -22.26 -13.57 32.43
C ALA A 150 -21.82 -14.84 33.21
N GLN A 151 -20.81 -15.56 32.70
CA GLN A 151 -20.18 -16.75 33.31
C GLN A 151 -19.19 -16.44 34.47
N TYR A 152 -18.88 -15.17 34.72
CA TYR A 152 -17.91 -14.72 35.73
C TYR A 152 -18.42 -13.47 36.42
N THR A 153 -18.25 -13.38 37.75
CA THR A 153 -18.65 -12.20 38.54
C THR A 153 -17.41 -11.53 39.16
N CYS A 154 -17.12 -10.30 38.74
CA CYS A 154 -16.15 -9.40 39.39
C CYS A 154 -16.91 -8.62 40.48
N LEU A 155 -16.41 -8.63 41.72
CA LEU A 155 -17.04 -7.97 42.87
C LEU A 155 -16.17 -6.76 43.30
N ASP A 156 -16.73 -5.55 43.22
CA ASP A 156 -16.14 -4.30 43.73
C ASP A 156 -17.23 -3.44 44.38
N ALA A 157 -16.96 -2.86 45.56
CA ALA A 157 -17.98 -2.30 46.45
C ALA A 157 -18.27 -0.81 46.30
N THR A 158 -17.82 -0.13 45.23
CA THR A 158 -18.22 1.27 45.01
C THR A 158 -19.67 1.46 44.55
N ALA A 159 -20.41 0.40 44.26
CA ALA A 159 -21.87 0.42 44.23
C ALA A 159 -22.36 -1.00 44.41
N GLY A 160 -23.42 -1.24 45.20
CA GLY A 160 -24.01 -2.57 45.43
C GLY A 160 -24.61 -3.25 44.19
N TYR A 161 -23.85 -3.39 43.11
CA TYR A 161 -24.22 -3.98 41.84
C TYR A 161 -23.17 -5.00 41.42
N SER A 162 -23.64 -6.20 41.10
CA SER A 162 -22.92 -7.20 40.31
C SER A 162 -22.59 -6.60 38.94
N THR A 163 -21.32 -6.36 38.64
CA THR A 163 -20.88 -5.90 37.31
C THR A 163 -20.53 -7.11 36.45
N SER A 164 -21.30 -7.31 35.38
CA SER A 164 -21.08 -8.36 34.38
C SER A 164 -20.03 -7.95 33.33
N LEU A 165 -19.23 -8.93 32.96
CA LEU A 165 -17.99 -8.91 32.19
C LEU A 165 -18.13 -8.46 30.72
N GLN A 166 -17.16 -7.68 30.20
CA GLN A 166 -16.82 -7.62 28.78
C GLN A 166 -15.37 -8.10 28.57
N CYS A 167 -15.10 -9.37 28.88
CA CYS A 167 -13.87 -10.05 28.45
C CYS A 167 -14.14 -10.72 27.11
N CYS A 168 -13.17 -10.62 26.21
CA CYS A 168 -13.24 -11.31 24.94
C CYS A 168 -12.95 -12.79 25.13
N SER A 169 -13.78 -13.63 24.53
CA SER A 169 -13.63 -15.09 24.53
C SER A 169 -12.29 -15.50 23.92
N ALA A 170 -11.83 -16.72 24.21
CA ALA A 170 -10.63 -17.27 23.55
C ALA A 170 -10.73 -17.14 22.02
N GLY A 171 -9.68 -16.61 21.39
CA GLY A 171 -9.64 -16.28 19.95
C GLY A 171 -10.12 -14.87 19.58
N GLN A 172 -10.52 -14.05 20.57
CA GLN A 172 -10.87 -12.64 20.38
C GLN A 172 -9.94 -11.75 21.23
N TYR A 173 -9.71 -10.52 20.76
CA TYR A 173 -8.93 -9.51 21.48
C TYR A 173 -9.75 -8.25 21.71
N ILE A 174 -9.38 -7.50 22.74
CA ILE A 174 -9.98 -6.21 23.08
C ILE A 174 -9.42 -5.14 22.14
N GLY A 175 -10.30 -4.52 21.35
CA GLY A 175 -10.00 -3.35 20.53
C GLY A 175 -10.98 -2.21 20.82
N GLY A 176 -10.72 -1.04 20.26
CA GLY A 176 -11.57 0.13 20.32
C GLY A 176 -12.76 0.06 19.36
N GLY A 177 -13.85 0.63 19.84
CA GLY A 177 -15.11 0.85 19.14
C GLY A 177 -15.46 2.33 19.02
N ASN A 178 -16.61 2.59 18.42
CA ASN A 178 -17.11 3.95 18.26
C ASN A 178 -17.27 4.62 19.65
N ASN A 179 -16.91 5.90 19.76
CA ASN A 179 -17.00 6.70 20.99
C ASN A 179 -16.15 6.20 22.17
N GLY A 180 -15.06 5.46 21.92
CA GLY A 180 -14.15 5.00 22.97
C GLY A 180 -14.62 3.77 23.74
N ALA A 181 -15.71 3.14 23.31
CA ALA A 181 -16.15 1.84 23.84
C ALA A 181 -15.14 0.74 23.51
N LEU A 182 -14.93 -0.23 24.39
CA LEU A 182 -14.12 -1.42 24.09
C LEU A 182 -15.01 -2.49 23.44
N LEU A 183 -14.51 -3.10 22.36
CA LEU A 183 -15.21 -4.13 21.59
C LEU A 183 -14.31 -5.36 21.43
N CYS A 184 -14.92 -6.53 21.56
CA CYS A 184 -14.26 -7.78 21.26
C CYS A 184 -14.21 -8.03 19.76
N LYS A 185 -13.00 -8.04 19.21
CA LYS A 185 -12.77 -8.29 17.78
C LYS A 185 -12.23 -9.71 17.59
N PRO A 186 -12.73 -10.47 16.61
CA PRO A 186 -12.12 -11.74 16.24
C PRO A 186 -10.67 -11.48 15.79
N CYS A 187 -9.76 -12.37 16.17
CA CYS A 187 -8.39 -12.23 15.71
C CYS A 187 -8.29 -12.50 14.21
N PHE A 188 -7.74 -11.52 13.49
CA PHE A 188 -7.53 -11.63 12.05
C PHE A 188 -6.15 -12.25 11.80
N SER A 189 -6.12 -13.57 11.64
CA SER A 189 -4.89 -14.39 11.53
C SER A 189 -3.94 -14.00 10.40
N ASN A 190 -4.44 -13.23 9.42
CA ASN A 190 -3.62 -12.81 8.31
C ASN A 190 -2.56 -11.80 8.76
N ALA A 191 -2.92 -10.87 9.66
CA ALA A 191 -2.08 -9.73 10.05
C ALA A 191 -1.50 -9.85 11.47
N LEU A 192 -2.16 -10.59 12.36
CA LEU A 192 -1.77 -10.78 13.75
C LEU A 192 -1.50 -12.26 14.03
N ASP A 193 -0.47 -12.54 14.83
CA ASP A 193 -0.23 -13.86 15.39
C ASP A 193 -1.22 -14.14 16.52
N CYS A 194 -2.27 -14.90 16.18
CA CYS A 194 -3.36 -15.25 17.09
C CYS A 194 -3.04 -16.47 17.97
N SER A 195 -1.88 -17.13 17.80
CA SER A 195 -1.55 -18.39 18.49
C SER A 195 -1.42 -18.24 20.01
N GLY A 196 -1.12 -17.02 20.49
CA GLY A 196 -0.96 -16.68 21.90
C GLY A 196 -2.12 -15.92 22.54
N ILE A 197 -3.33 -15.92 21.96
CA ILE A 197 -4.47 -15.20 22.55
C ILE A 197 -4.90 -15.85 23.87
N VAL A 198 -4.84 -15.05 24.92
CA VAL A 198 -5.38 -15.36 26.24
C VAL A 198 -6.52 -14.39 26.56
N VAL A 199 -7.32 -14.72 27.58
CA VAL A 199 -8.39 -13.82 28.05
C VAL A 199 -7.74 -12.48 28.45
N GLY A 200 -8.21 -11.38 27.84
CA GLY A 200 -7.65 -10.05 28.06
C GLY A 200 -6.56 -9.60 27.09
N SER A 201 -6.22 -10.39 26.08
CA SER A 201 -5.35 -9.94 24.99
C SER A 201 -5.92 -8.67 24.33
N THR A 202 -5.04 -7.69 24.11
CA THR A 202 -5.31 -6.44 23.39
C THR A 202 -4.52 -6.39 22.09
N VAL A 203 -4.85 -5.46 21.19
CA VAL A 203 -4.09 -5.24 19.94
C VAL A 203 -2.59 -5.00 20.19
N ALA A 204 -2.24 -4.37 21.31
CA ALA A 204 -0.87 -4.09 21.71
C ALA A 204 -0.08 -5.33 22.14
N THR A 205 -0.77 -6.32 22.71
CA THR A 205 -0.14 -7.57 23.18
C THR A 205 0.06 -8.60 22.08
N LEU A 206 -0.55 -8.41 20.90
CA LEU A 206 -0.47 -9.35 19.80
C LEU A 206 0.70 -9.01 18.86
N PRO A 207 1.55 -10.00 18.51
CA PRO A 207 2.60 -9.83 17.51
C PRO A 207 2.00 -9.65 16.11
N LEU A 208 2.65 -8.84 15.28
CA LEU A 208 2.33 -8.75 13.86
C LEU A 208 2.89 -9.96 13.09
N MET A 209 2.17 -10.42 12.08
CA MET A 209 2.72 -11.31 11.07
C MET A 209 3.77 -10.58 10.20
N SER A 210 4.72 -11.32 9.62
CA SER A 210 5.67 -10.76 8.65
C SER A 210 4.91 -10.20 7.44
N GLY A 211 5.37 -9.07 6.91
CA GLY A 211 4.74 -8.38 5.78
C GLY A 211 3.64 -7.37 6.15
N TYR A 212 3.36 -7.19 7.44
CA TYR A 212 2.43 -6.17 7.93
C TYR A 212 3.15 -5.04 8.66
N TRP A 213 2.50 -3.88 8.71
CA TRP A 213 2.99 -2.63 9.28
C TRP A 213 2.00 -2.01 10.27
N ARG A 214 2.51 -1.50 11.40
CA ARG A 214 1.83 -0.60 12.34
C ARG A 214 2.81 0.45 12.87
N GLU A 215 2.32 1.66 13.10
CA GLU A 215 3.10 2.77 13.66
C GLU A 215 3.34 2.58 15.15
N THR A 216 2.27 2.27 15.89
CA THR A 216 2.25 2.14 17.35
C THR A 216 1.58 0.84 17.79
N LEU A 217 1.85 0.39 19.02
CA LEU A 217 1.29 -0.85 19.56
C LEU A 217 -0.24 -0.80 19.68
N GLN A 218 -0.82 0.39 19.89
CA GLN A 218 -2.25 0.58 20.07
C GLN A 218 -3.00 0.78 18.75
N GLN A 219 -2.30 0.83 17.62
CA GLN A 219 -2.94 1.05 16.32
C GLN A 219 -3.69 -0.21 15.87
N GLU A 220 -5.01 -0.06 15.71
CA GLU A 220 -5.89 -1.13 15.23
C GLU A 220 -5.89 -1.30 13.72
N SER A 221 -5.62 -0.22 12.98
CA SER A 221 -5.51 -0.28 11.53
C SER A 221 -4.14 -0.85 11.13
N ILE A 222 -4.02 -2.18 11.14
CA ILE A 222 -2.83 -2.88 10.65
C ILE A 222 -2.87 -2.89 9.12
N ARG A 223 -1.71 -2.66 8.49
CA ARG A 223 -1.62 -2.43 7.04
C ARG A 223 -0.64 -3.39 6.40
N ASP A 224 -0.87 -3.71 5.13
CA ASP A 224 0.10 -4.47 4.34
C ASP A 224 1.31 -3.61 4.02
N CYS A 225 2.51 -4.20 4.09
CA CYS A 225 3.71 -3.56 3.59
C CYS A 225 3.74 -3.64 2.07
N TRP A 226 4.14 -2.53 1.42
CA TRP A 226 4.28 -2.51 -0.04
C TRP A 226 5.26 -3.57 -0.56
N ASN A 227 6.27 -3.89 0.24
CA ASN A 227 7.13 -5.04 0.05
C ASN A 227 7.01 -5.95 1.28
N PRO A 228 6.35 -7.13 1.18
CA PRO A 228 6.17 -8.02 2.31
C PRO A 228 7.48 -8.46 2.97
N GLY A 229 8.57 -8.56 2.19
CA GLY A 229 9.89 -8.91 2.71
C GLY A 229 10.61 -7.77 3.44
N ALA A 230 10.08 -6.54 3.42
CA ALA A 230 10.67 -5.39 4.10
C ALA A 230 10.24 -5.28 5.57
N CYS A 231 9.10 -5.86 5.94
CA CYS A 231 8.55 -5.81 7.29
C CYS A 231 8.70 -7.16 7.97
N LYS A 232 9.50 -7.21 9.04
CA LYS A 232 9.76 -8.46 9.76
C LYS A 232 8.58 -8.95 10.59
N GLY A 233 7.68 -8.04 10.99
CA GLY A 233 6.61 -8.33 11.94
C GLY A 233 7.11 -8.44 13.39
N GLY A 234 6.36 -9.14 14.25
CA GLY A 234 6.66 -9.34 15.66
C GLY A 234 6.06 -8.28 16.59
N MET A 235 6.63 -8.14 17.79
CA MET A 235 6.19 -7.17 18.81
C MET A 235 6.81 -5.78 18.64
N ALA A 236 7.79 -5.62 17.76
CA ALA A 236 8.37 -4.32 17.45
C ALA A 236 7.33 -3.41 16.76
N VAL A 237 7.51 -2.09 16.89
CA VAL A 237 6.69 -1.05 16.24
C VAL A 237 7.57 0.04 15.66
N ALA A 238 7.06 0.75 14.65
CA ALA A 238 7.84 1.74 13.92
C ALA A 238 8.40 2.85 14.81
N GLU A 239 7.64 3.30 15.82
CA GLU A 239 8.07 4.36 16.74
C GLU A 239 9.03 3.87 17.86
N GLY A 240 8.92 2.60 18.26
CA GLY A 240 9.57 2.05 19.47
C GLY A 240 10.85 1.24 19.23
N ASP A 241 11.01 0.64 18.04
CA ASP A 241 12.25 -0.05 17.64
C ASP A 241 12.51 0.10 16.12
N PRO A 242 12.85 1.31 15.65
CA PRO A 242 12.98 1.61 14.22
C PRO A 242 14.11 0.83 13.53
N LEU A 243 15.08 0.30 14.29
CA LEU A 243 16.24 -0.42 13.74
C LEU A 243 15.96 -1.90 13.50
N ASN A 244 15.16 -2.55 14.36
CA ASN A 244 14.83 -3.97 14.18
C ASN A 244 13.52 -4.21 13.45
N TYR A 245 12.61 -3.23 13.40
CA TYR A 245 11.29 -3.40 12.81
C TYR A 245 11.33 -3.69 11.29
N CYS A 246 12.14 -2.95 10.56
CA CYS A 246 12.34 -3.16 9.13
C CYS A 246 13.49 -4.14 8.84
N ALA A 247 13.41 -4.83 7.70
CA ALA A 247 14.50 -5.63 7.14
C ALA A 247 15.74 -4.77 6.84
N GLU A 248 16.90 -5.43 6.71
CA GLU A 248 18.15 -4.73 6.44
C GLU A 248 18.07 -3.91 5.13
N GLY A 249 18.48 -2.66 5.19
CA GLY A 249 18.42 -1.72 4.06
C GLY A 249 17.10 -0.95 3.93
N TYR A 250 16.10 -1.24 4.76
CA TYR A 250 14.79 -0.58 4.75
C TYR A 250 14.57 0.27 6.01
N GLN A 251 13.76 1.32 5.89
CA GLN A 251 13.36 2.24 6.96
C GLN A 251 12.06 2.99 6.62
N GLY A 252 11.58 3.82 7.55
CA GLY A 252 10.44 4.73 7.34
C GLY A 252 9.06 4.03 7.33
N PRO A 253 7.99 4.79 6.99
CA PRO A 253 6.62 4.25 6.90
C PRO A 253 6.54 3.07 5.91
N TYR A 254 5.79 2.04 6.27
CA TYR A 254 5.67 0.77 5.52
C TYR A 254 7.01 0.05 5.24
N CYS A 255 8.10 0.43 5.91
CA CYS A 255 9.47 0.03 5.56
C CYS A 255 9.79 0.28 4.07
N ALA A 256 9.22 1.36 3.51
CA ALA A 256 9.25 1.65 2.08
C ALA A 256 10.40 2.57 1.64
N VAL A 257 11.17 3.10 2.59
CA VAL A 257 12.29 4.01 2.35
C VAL A 257 13.59 3.21 2.45
N CYS A 258 14.52 3.43 1.52
CA CYS A 258 15.84 2.82 1.62
C CYS A 258 16.72 3.57 2.62
N ARG A 259 17.48 2.80 3.41
CA ARG A 259 18.49 3.34 4.32
C ARG A 259 19.71 3.84 3.54
N ASP A 260 20.47 4.74 4.13
CA ASP A 260 21.75 5.22 3.59
C ASP A 260 22.65 4.04 3.19
N GLY A 261 23.25 4.11 1.99
CA GLY A 261 24.04 3.03 1.40
C GLY A 261 23.22 1.97 0.65
N TYR A 262 21.90 2.13 0.53
CA TYR A 262 21.02 1.33 -0.32
C TYR A 262 20.27 2.20 -1.32
N ALA A 263 20.12 1.71 -2.55
CA ALA A 263 19.32 2.35 -3.59
C ALA A 263 17.96 1.66 -3.75
N GLY A 264 16.92 2.47 -3.94
CA GLY A 264 15.57 2.02 -4.25
C GLY A 264 15.45 1.49 -5.68
N LEU A 265 14.82 0.33 -5.80
CA LEU A 265 14.40 -0.34 -7.03
C LEU A 265 12.87 -0.31 -7.13
N SER A 266 12.34 -0.55 -8.34
CA SER A 266 10.90 -0.63 -8.59
C SER A 266 10.18 -1.60 -7.62
N GLY A 267 9.02 -1.17 -7.09
CA GLY A 267 8.23 -1.96 -6.14
C GLY A 267 8.80 -1.96 -4.71
N TYR A 268 9.34 -0.83 -4.25
CA TYR A 268 9.81 -0.61 -2.87
C TYR A 268 10.85 -1.64 -2.40
N ARG A 269 11.80 -2.01 -3.25
CA ARG A 269 12.93 -2.89 -2.90
C ARG A 269 14.20 -2.08 -2.76
N CYS A 270 15.02 -2.38 -1.77
CA CYS A 270 16.29 -1.71 -1.53
C CYS A 270 17.44 -2.67 -1.84
N SER A 271 18.43 -2.19 -2.61
CA SER A 271 19.64 -2.95 -2.95
C SER A 271 20.87 -2.21 -2.47
N LYS A 272 21.85 -2.94 -1.93
CA LYS A 272 23.09 -2.35 -1.41
C LYS A 272 23.85 -1.69 -2.55
N CYS A 273 24.30 -0.46 -2.32
CA CYS A 273 25.08 0.28 -3.28
C CYS A 273 26.40 -0.45 -3.58
N THR A 274 26.58 -0.88 -4.82
CA THR A 274 27.87 -1.30 -5.37
C THR A 274 28.45 -0.14 -6.20
N PRO A 275 29.74 0.17 -6.08
CA PRO A 275 30.38 1.18 -6.91
C PRO A 275 30.46 0.64 -8.33
N SER A 276 29.43 0.91 -9.14
CA SER A 276 29.43 0.69 -10.57
C SER A 276 29.24 2.03 -11.27
N ALA A 277 30.17 2.29 -12.18
CA ALA A 277 30.47 3.60 -12.74
C ALA A 277 29.29 4.19 -13.52
N ALA A 278 28.70 5.26 -12.99
CA ALA A 278 27.87 6.15 -13.78
C ALA A 278 28.77 7.13 -14.54
N ALA A 279 29.40 6.63 -15.60
CA ALA A 279 30.24 7.45 -16.47
C ALA A 279 30.19 7.00 -17.94
N VAL A 280 28.99 6.92 -18.54
CA VAL A 280 28.77 6.91 -20.00
C VAL A 280 27.32 7.36 -20.25
N ALA A 281 26.92 8.29 -21.11
CA ALA A 281 27.57 9.34 -21.89
C ALA A 281 26.43 10.24 -22.43
N PHE A 282 26.57 11.56 -22.33
CA PHE A 282 25.66 12.50 -23.01
C PHE A 282 25.65 12.33 -24.55
N ALA A 283 26.69 11.71 -25.12
CA ALA A 283 26.75 11.32 -26.54
C ALA A 283 25.92 10.05 -26.85
N GLY A 284 25.81 9.11 -25.90
CA GLY A 284 24.99 7.90 -26.05
C GLY A 284 23.50 8.21 -26.06
N LEU A 285 23.06 9.20 -25.28
CA LEU A 285 21.68 9.68 -25.24
C LEU A 285 21.24 10.27 -26.59
N ALA A 286 22.07 11.09 -27.23
CA ALA A 286 21.74 11.70 -28.52
C ALA A 286 21.67 10.67 -29.66
N LEU A 287 22.57 9.67 -29.66
CA LEU A 287 22.54 8.55 -30.62
C LEU A 287 21.37 7.61 -30.36
N LEU A 288 21.07 7.30 -29.10
CA LEU A 288 19.89 6.55 -28.68
C LEU A 288 18.60 7.27 -29.09
N MET A 289 18.50 8.58 -28.85
CA MET A 289 17.36 9.41 -29.23
C MET A 289 17.18 9.49 -30.75
N MET A 290 18.27 9.55 -31.51
CA MET A 290 18.25 9.56 -32.97
C MET A 290 17.91 8.17 -33.55
N ALA A 291 18.41 7.09 -32.95
CA ALA A 291 18.05 5.71 -33.29
C ALA A 291 16.59 5.41 -32.93
N LEU A 292 16.15 5.84 -31.73
CA LEU A 292 14.77 5.77 -31.30
C LEU A 292 13.90 6.53 -32.28
N ALA A 293 14.17 7.79 -32.65
CA ALA A 293 13.36 8.53 -33.61
C ALA A 293 13.19 7.84 -34.98
N LEU A 294 14.21 7.10 -35.46
CA LEU A 294 14.16 6.32 -36.71
C LEU A 294 13.28 5.05 -36.56
N VAL A 295 13.40 4.36 -35.44
CA VAL A 295 12.62 3.14 -35.11
C VAL A 295 11.19 3.49 -34.67
N PHE A 296 11.00 4.66 -34.07
CA PHE A 296 9.76 5.11 -33.44
C PHE A 296 8.64 5.29 -34.44
N ARG A 297 8.96 5.75 -35.65
CA ARG A 297 7.95 6.02 -36.67
C ARG A 297 7.10 4.80 -37.00
N ARG A 298 7.64 3.59 -36.78
CA ARG A 298 6.97 2.33 -37.04
C ARG A 298 6.60 1.54 -35.77
N LEU A 299 7.31 1.77 -34.65
CA LEU A 299 7.02 1.13 -33.36
C LEU A 299 6.26 2.02 -32.35
N ARG A 300 5.70 3.16 -32.80
CA ARG A 300 5.01 4.12 -31.91
C ARG A 300 3.92 3.47 -31.05
N ILE A 301 3.13 2.56 -31.63
CA ILE A 301 1.95 1.98 -30.97
C ILE A 301 2.38 1.05 -29.83
N PRO A 302 3.25 0.03 -30.05
CA PRO A 302 3.81 -0.77 -28.96
C PRO A 302 4.45 0.05 -27.86
N VAL A 303 5.21 1.10 -28.21
CA VAL A 303 5.83 1.96 -27.19
C VAL A 303 4.79 2.60 -26.30
N VAL A 304 3.75 3.20 -26.89
CA VAL A 304 2.69 3.85 -26.10
C VAL A 304 1.99 2.86 -25.17
N VAL A 305 1.74 1.64 -25.65
CA VAL A 305 1.18 0.56 -24.82
C VAL A 305 2.11 0.23 -23.65
N PHE A 306 3.41 0.06 -23.91
CA PHE A 306 4.39 -0.24 -22.86
C PHE A 306 4.58 0.91 -21.87
N GLN A 307 4.56 2.17 -22.30
CA GLN A 307 4.56 3.32 -21.40
C GLN A 307 3.35 3.29 -20.45
N VAL A 308 2.16 3.05 -20.98
CA VAL A 308 0.94 2.95 -20.16
C VAL A 308 1.03 1.79 -19.16
N LEU A 309 1.45 0.60 -19.60
CA LEU A 309 1.54 -0.58 -18.73
C LEU A 309 2.56 -0.41 -17.61
N THR A 310 3.77 0.05 -17.94
CA THR A 310 4.84 0.24 -16.95
C THR A 310 4.50 1.34 -15.95
N GLN A 311 3.89 2.42 -16.41
CA GLN A 311 3.38 3.49 -15.53
C GLN A 311 2.20 3.04 -14.68
N PHE A 312 1.27 2.25 -15.23
CA PHE A 312 0.16 1.69 -14.47
C PHE A 312 0.64 0.91 -13.25
N VAL A 313 1.61 -0.01 -13.44
CA VAL A 313 2.20 -0.78 -12.32
C VAL A 313 2.85 0.14 -11.29
N ARG A 314 3.51 1.21 -11.73
CA ARG A 314 4.14 2.20 -10.85
C ARG A 314 3.10 3.00 -10.04
N VAL A 315 1.93 3.28 -10.61
CA VAL A 315 0.86 4.05 -9.97
C VAL A 315 0.03 3.19 -9.02
N THR A 316 -0.33 1.98 -9.43
CA THR A 316 -1.22 1.13 -8.63
C THR A 316 -0.49 0.36 -7.56
N GLY A 317 0.80 0.08 -7.74
CA GLY A 317 1.59 -0.75 -6.83
C GLY A 317 1.12 -2.21 -6.76
N VAL A 318 0.20 -2.63 -7.65
CA VAL A 318 -0.38 -3.98 -7.65
C VAL A 318 0.65 -5.00 -8.11
N LEU A 319 0.76 -6.10 -7.36
CA LEU A 319 1.60 -7.24 -7.67
C LEU A 319 0.96 -8.06 -8.79
N LEU A 320 1.37 -7.81 -10.02
CA LEU A 320 1.10 -8.70 -11.16
C LEU A 320 1.88 -10.02 -11.03
N PRO A 321 1.48 -11.08 -11.76
CA PRO A 321 2.22 -12.34 -11.77
C PRO A 321 3.72 -12.14 -12.02
N LEU A 322 4.55 -12.83 -11.23
CA LEU A 322 5.99 -12.54 -11.09
C LEU A 322 6.74 -12.48 -12.43
N HIS A 323 6.49 -13.43 -13.33
CA HIS A 323 7.13 -13.47 -14.64
C HIS A 323 6.74 -12.28 -15.52
N TYR A 324 5.47 -11.87 -15.47
CA TYR A 324 4.99 -10.73 -16.23
C TYR A 324 5.54 -9.40 -15.67
N LEU A 325 5.64 -9.30 -14.34
CA LEU A 325 6.26 -8.15 -13.69
C LEU A 325 7.74 -7.99 -14.08
N GLN A 326 8.51 -9.09 -14.13
CA GLN A 326 9.90 -9.08 -14.59
C GLN A 326 10.01 -8.64 -16.06
N PHE A 327 9.11 -9.12 -16.92
CA PHE A 327 9.03 -8.68 -18.31
C PHE A 327 8.76 -7.17 -18.43
N LEU A 328 7.76 -6.64 -17.73
CA LEU A 328 7.44 -5.21 -17.74
C LEU A 328 8.58 -4.34 -17.20
N ARG A 329 9.30 -4.80 -16.18
CA ARG A 329 10.49 -4.10 -15.66
C ARG A 329 11.57 -3.95 -16.73
N GLY A 330 11.79 -4.97 -17.55
CA GLY A 330 12.69 -4.90 -18.70
C GLY A 330 12.29 -3.86 -19.74
N LEU A 331 11.04 -3.39 -19.73
CA LEU A 331 10.50 -2.38 -20.65
C LEU A 331 10.43 -0.97 -20.05
N ASP A 332 10.85 -0.75 -18.80
CA ASP A 332 10.71 0.56 -18.14
C ASP A 332 11.58 1.65 -18.79
N PHE A 333 12.63 1.27 -19.54
CA PHE A 333 13.45 2.19 -20.35
C PHE A 333 12.63 3.03 -21.34
N VAL A 334 11.46 2.53 -21.74
CA VAL A 334 10.55 3.16 -22.70
C VAL A 334 9.95 4.46 -22.15
N ASN A 335 9.94 4.66 -20.82
CA ASN A 335 9.48 5.89 -20.18
C ASN A 335 10.48 7.05 -20.29
N LEU A 336 11.68 6.82 -20.82
CA LEU A 336 12.75 7.82 -20.93
C LEU A 336 12.98 8.59 -19.62
N ASP A 337 12.96 7.89 -18.49
CA ASP A 337 13.12 8.51 -17.17
C ASP A 337 14.59 8.93 -17.00
N LEU A 338 14.89 10.22 -17.23
CA LEU A 338 16.27 10.75 -17.24
C LEU A 338 16.99 10.63 -15.88
N THR A 339 16.31 10.14 -14.84
CA THR A 339 16.91 9.80 -13.55
C THR A 339 17.97 8.71 -13.60
N TRP A 340 18.12 7.96 -14.70
CA TRP A 340 19.28 7.07 -14.86
C TRP A 340 20.58 7.79 -15.27
N LEU A 341 20.48 8.99 -15.86
CA LEU A 341 21.66 9.79 -16.27
C LEU A 341 22.44 10.32 -15.06
N THR A 342 21.70 10.61 -14.00
CA THR A 342 22.24 10.85 -12.67
C THR A 342 22.01 9.54 -11.94
N ALA A 343 22.93 8.57 -11.85
CA ALA A 343 22.67 7.41 -10.98
C ALA A 343 23.02 7.81 -9.54
N PRO A 344 22.08 8.34 -8.70
CA PRO A 344 22.52 9.23 -7.63
C PRO A 344 22.16 8.73 -6.24
N ALA A 345 21.21 7.80 -6.04
CA ALA A 345 20.83 7.37 -4.68
C ALA A 345 22.03 6.79 -3.89
N CYS A 346 23.05 6.30 -4.60
CA CYS A 346 24.30 5.82 -4.02
C CYS A 346 25.43 6.87 -3.93
N VAL A 347 25.25 8.06 -4.52
CA VAL A 347 26.26 9.13 -4.60
C VAL A 347 25.82 10.36 -3.79
N ALA A 348 24.53 10.62 -3.70
CA ALA A 348 23.90 11.71 -2.95
C ALA A 348 22.47 11.33 -2.53
N ASN A 349 21.94 11.97 -1.48
CA ASN A 349 20.55 11.78 -1.03
C ASN A 349 19.57 12.39 -2.04
N PHE A 350 19.29 11.63 -3.11
CA PHE A 350 18.36 12.02 -4.17
C PHE A 350 16.96 11.58 -3.80
N ASN A 351 16.03 12.53 -3.70
CA ASN A 351 14.63 12.26 -3.36
C ASN A 351 13.70 12.58 -4.53
N PHE A 352 12.39 12.44 -4.30
CA PHE A 352 11.39 12.73 -5.33
C PHE A 352 11.39 14.18 -5.85
N TYR A 353 11.78 15.18 -5.06
CA TYR A 353 11.86 16.56 -5.53
C TYR A 353 12.93 16.74 -6.61
N ASP A 354 14.09 16.10 -6.43
CA ASP A 354 15.14 16.13 -7.45
C ASP A 354 14.68 15.43 -8.73
N ARG A 355 13.96 14.32 -8.60
CA ARG A 355 13.32 13.64 -9.74
C ARG A 355 12.33 14.55 -10.46
N LEU A 356 11.49 15.28 -9.74
CA LEU A 356 10.54 16.23 -10.31
C LEU A 356 11.28 17.32 -11.10
N LEU A 357 12.34 17.90 -10.55
CA LEU A 357 13.15 18.93 -11.21
C LEU A 357 13.88 18.38 -12.44
N ILE A 358 14.53 17.22 -12.35
CA ILE A 358 15.25 16.62 -13.48
C ILE A 358 14.28 16.22 -14.59
N SER A 359 13.18 15.55 -14.26
CA SER A 359 12.20 15.11 -15.27
C SER A 359 11.55 16.27 -16.02
N THR A 360 11.42 17.44 -15.39
CA THR A 360 10.80 18.64 -16.00
C THR A 360 11.84 19.58 -16.64
N LEU A 361 13.03 19.76 -16.08
CA LEU A 361 14.03 20.71 -16.60
C LEU A 361 15.01 20.08 -17.60
N ALA A 362 15.33 18.78 -17.46
CA ALA A 362 16.28 18.13 -18.35
C ALA A 362 15.80 18.01 -19.80
N PRO A 363 14.51 17.71 -20.11
CA PRO A 363 14.09 17.62 -21.51
C PRO A 363 14.23 18.94 -22.29
N PRO A 364 13.80 20.11 -21.78
CA PRO A 364 14.09 21.40 -22.42
C PRO A 364 15.59 21.64 -22.63
N VAL A 365 16.43 21.31 -21.65
CA VAL A 365 17.89 21.47 -21.76
C VAL A 365 18.48 20.55 -22.83
N VAL A 366 18.09 19.28 -22.86
CA VAL A 366 18.51 18.31 -23.89
C VAL A 366 18.06 18.76 -25.28
N ALA A 367 16.82 19.25 -25.41
CA ALA A 367 16.34 19.83 -26.65
C ALA A 367 17.20 21.04 -27.08
N MET A 368 17.50 21.97 -26.16
CA MET A 368 18.37 23.11 -26.46
C MET A 368 19.76 22.65 -26.91
N LEU A 369 20.40 21.69 -26.23
CA LEU A 369 21.73 21.20 -26.58
C LEU A 369 21.79 20.47 -27.93
N ILE A 370 20.73 19.75 -28.31
CA ILE A 370 20.69 19.01 -29.58
C ILE A 370 20.39 19.95 -30.76
N PHE A 371 19.48 20.92 -30.57
CA PHE A 371 18.94 21.71 -31.68
C PHE A 371 19.63 23.07 -31.86
N THR A 372 20.13 23.71 -30.81
CA THR A 372 20.77 25.05 -30.92
C THR A 372 22.09 25.06 -31.71
N PRO A 373 23.02 24.09 -31.60
CA PRO A 373 24.28 24.16 -32.34
C PRO A 373 24.07 24.03 -33.85
N ARG A 374 23.07 23.24 -34.27
CA ARG A 374 22.70 23.09 -35.68
C ARG A 374 22.04 24.34 -36.22
N MET A 375 21.15 24.97 -35.46
CA MET A 375 20.56 26.27 -35.81
C MET A 375 21.63 27.36 -35.94
N VAL A 376 22.57 27.42 -34.99
CA VAL A 376 23.69 28.39 -35.02
C VAL A 376 24.63 28.11 -36.19
N ALA A 377 24.99 26.85 -36.46
CA ALA A 377 25.84 26.50 -37.59
C ALA A 377 25.24 26.93 -38.93
N VAL A 378 23.91 26.82 -39.08
CA VAL A 378 23.24 27.28 -40.29
C VAL A 378 23.08 28.81 -40.34
N ALA A 379 22.84 29.47 -39.19
CA ALA A 379 22.82 30.93 -39.13
C ALA A 379 24.20 31.53 -39.48
N VAL A 380 25.28 30.92 -39.00
CA VAL A 380 26.67 31.31 -39.30
C VAL A 380 27.04 31.02 -40.76
N SER A 381 26.58 29.91 -41.35
CA SER A 381 26.84 29.62 -42.76
C SER A 381 26.12 30.62 -43.69
N HIS A 382 24.93 31.08 -43.32
CA HIS A 382 24.24 32.17 -44.01
C HIS A 382 24.95 33.52 -43.82
N ALA A 383 25.40 33.85 -42.60
CA ALA A 383 26.11 35.10 -42.31
C ALA A 383 27.48 35.19 -43.01
N ARG A 384 28.16 34.06 -43.25
CA ARG A 384 29.44 33.99 -43.96
C ARG A 384 29.33 34.06 -45.49
N GLY A 385 28.16 34.39 -46.04
CA GLY A 385 28.01 34.67 -47.47
C GLY A 385 28.10 33.44 -48.38
N ALA A 386 27.97 32.22 -47.85
CA ALA A 386 27.83 30.99 -48.63
C ALA A 386 26.41 30.90 -49.22
N ALA A 387 26.02 31.89 -50.01
CA ALA A 387 24.75 31.92 -50.72
C ALA A 387 24.81 30.98 -51.94
N SER A 388 24.50 29.71 -51.74
CA SER A 388 24.17 28.82 -52.86
C SER A 388 22.73 29.06 -53.30
N ARG A 389 22.54 29.15 -54.62
CA ARG A 389 21.25 29.34 -55.30
C ARG A 389 20.32 28.16 -55.01
N GLY A 390 19.32 28.38 -54.17
CA GLY A 390 18.18 27.50 -53.91
C GLY A 390 17.70 27.67 -52.46
N PRO A 391 16.49 27.22 -52.06
CA PRO A 391 16.20 27.02 -50.65
C PRO A 391 16.45 25.53 -50.30
N PRO A 392 17.56 25.08 -49.66
CA PRO A 392 17.55 23.66 -49.31
C PRO A 392 18.39 23.14 -48.12
N LEU A 393 19.09 23.94 -47.30
CA LEU A 393 19.78 23.39 -46.10
C LEU A 393 19.15 23.83 -44.78
N LEU A 394 19.00 25.15 -44.56
CA LEU A 394 18.39 25.68 -43.33
C LEU A 394 16.97 25.15 -43.11
N GLN A 395 16.15 25.17 -44.15
CA GLN A 395 14.76 24.77 -44.05
C GLN A 395 14.63 23.25 -43.81
N ARG A 396 15.50 22.43 -44.43
CA ARG A 396 15.54 20.97 -44.23
C ARG A 396 16.04 20.59 -42.85
N VAL A 397 17.03 21.33 -42.34
CA VAL A 397 17.56 21.18 -40.97
C VAL A 397 16.48 21.59 -39.97
N ILE A 398 15.82 22.74 -40.14
CA ILE A 398 14.69 23.18 -39.30
C ILE A 398 13.56 22.14 -39.31
N ALA A 399 13.16 21.63 -40.48
CA ALA A 399 12.08 20.65 -40.57
C ALA A 399 12.44 19.31 -39.91
N ARG A 400 13.67 18.81 -40.13
CA ARG A 400 14.13 17.57 -39.50
C ARG A 400 14.24 17.72 -37.98
N ASP A 401 14.77 18.85 -37.50
CA ASP A 401 14.94 19.15 -36.09
C ASP A 401 13.57 19.35 -35.39
N MET A 402 12.60 20.00 -36.06
CA MET A 402 11.24 20.15 -35.53
C MET A 402 10.49 18.81 -35.42
N ASN A 403 10.67 17.90 -36.38
CA ASN A 403 10.07 16.56 -36.30
C ASN A 403 10.67 15.78 -35.11
N ALA A 404 12.00 15.77 -34.99
CA ALA A 404 12.68 15.13 -33.88
C ALA A 404 12.28 15.72 -32.51
N LEU A 405 12.11 17.04 -32.42
CA LEU A 405 11.63 17.73 -31.22
C LEU A 405 10.20 17.31 -30.87
N LEU A 406 9.28 17.29 -31.83
CA LEU A 406 7.89 16.88 -31.59
C LEU A 406 7.77 15.41 -31.20
N VAL A 407 8.57 14.52 -31.81
CA VAL A 407 8.66 13.11 -31.40
C VAL A 407 9.23 13.03 -29.98
N PHE A 408 10.29 13.75 -29.67
CA PHE A 408 10.86 13.75 -28.31
C PHE A 408 9.85 14.19 -27.24
N VAL A 409 9.16 15.31 -27.49
CA VAL A 409 8.10 15.84 -26.60
C VAL A 409 6.97 14.81 -26.44
N PHE A 410 6.63 14.08 -27.50
CA PHE A 410 5.66 12.99 -27.44
C PHE A 410 6.10 11.82 -26.56
N LEU A 411 7.39 11.46 -26.55
CA LEU A 411 7.91 10.34 -25.74
C LEU A 411 7.93 10.65 -24.25
N ILE A 412 8.37 11.85 -23.90
CA ILE A 412 8.50 12.28 -22.51
C ILE A 412 7.15 12.65 -21.89
N PHE A 413 6.13 12.95 -22.71
CA PHE A 413 4.83 13.45 -22.27
C PHE A 413 4.23 12.61 -21.14
N SER A 414 4.16 11.28 -21.29
CA SER A 414 3.49 10.42 -20.32
C SER A 414 4.26 10.35 -18.99
N GLY A 415 5.58 10.14 -19.05
CA GLY A 415 6.44 10.00 -17.87
C GLY A 415 6.54 11.29 -17.05
N VAL A 416 6.71 12.43 -17.71
CA VAL A 416 6.78 13.74 -17.03
C VAL A 416 5.43 14.11 -16.44
N SER A 417 4.34 13.93 -17.18
CA SER A 417 2.99 14.22 -16.69
C SER A 417 2.64 13.39 -15.45
N LEU A 418 3.02 12.11 -15.44
CA LEU A 418 2.83 11.25 -14.27
C LEU A 418 3.60 11.77 -13.05
N THR A 419 4.88 12.12 -13.22
CA THR A 419 5.73 12.64 -12.14
C THR A 419 5.15 13.94 -11.57
N VAL A 420 4.63 14.82 -12.43
CA VAL A 420 3.96 16.05 -12.01
C VAL A 420 2.71 15.74 -11.17
N PHE A 421 1.84 14.83 -11.60
CA PHE A 421 0.65 14.46 -10.83
C PHE A 421 0.97 13.76 -9.50
N GLN A 422 2.00 12.93 -9.47
CA GLN A 422 2.45 12.24 -8.25
C GLN A 422 2.83 13.20 -7.12
N THR A 423 3.21 14.44 -7.44
CA THR A 423 3.53 15.50 -6.45
C THR A 423 2.32 15.88 -5.58
N PHE A 424 1.10 15.63 -6.03
CA PHE A 424 -0.12 15.96 -5.31
C PHE A 424 -0.70 14.78 -4.51
N ALA A 425 -0.08 13.60 -4.60
CA ALA A 425 -0.65 12.35 -4.11
C ALA A 425 -0.11 11.98 -2.73
N CYS A 426 -0.78 12.46 -1.68
CA CYS A 426 -0.43 12.16 -0.28
C CYS A 426 -1.18 10.93 0.26
N ASP A 427 -0.53 10.15 1.12
CA ASP A 427 -1.17 9.14 1.95
C ASP A 427 -1.64 9.79 3.25
N ASP A 428 -2.86 10.34 3.23
CA ASP A 428 -3.51 10.95 4.39
C ASP A 428 -4.13 9.91 5.35
N THR A 429 -3.98 8.61 5.05
CA THR A 429 -4.53 7.56 5.91
C THR A 429 -3.65 7.29 7.14
N LEU A 430 -2.41 7.78 7.11
CA LEU A 430 -1.49 7.75 8.25
C LEU A 430 -1.70 8.98 9.15
N PRO A 431 -1.42 8.90 10.46
CA PRO A 431 -1.47 10.04 11.38
C PRO A 431 -0.62 11.22 10.92
N VAL A 432 0.51 10.93 10.28
CA VAL A 432 1.32 11.90 9.55
C VAL A 432 1.23 11.59 8.07
N ALA A 433 0.79 12.57 7.26
CA ALA A 433 0.69 12.39 5.82
C ALA A 433 2.07 12.40 5.14
N TYR A 434 2.31 11.39 4.30
CA TYR A 434 3.54 11.25 3.50
C TYR A 434 3.23 11.24 2.00
N LEU A 435 4.20 11.61 1.18
CA LEU A 435 4.05 11.56 -0.28
C LEU A 435 4.08 10.11 -0.75
N ARG A 436 3.04 9.65 -1.47
CA ARG A 436 2.94 8.24 -1.91
C ARG A 436 4.08 7.81 -2.82
N ALA A 437 4.60 8.75 -3.61
CA ALA A 437 5.72 8.48 -4.52
C ALA A 437 7.07 8.30 -3.79
N ASP A 438 7.19 8.81 -2.57
CA ASP A 438 8.40 8.76 -1.74
C ASP A 438 8.06 9.03 -0.26
N TYR A 439 7.95 7.96 0.52
CA TYR A 439 7.59 8.00 1.94
C TYR A 439 8.67 8.64 2.83
N SER A 440 9.81 9.08 2.29
CA SER A 440 10.76 9.93 3.02
C SER A 440 10.26 11.37 3.16
N ILE A 441 9.27 11.78 2.35
CA ILE A 441 8.78 13.15 2.26
C ILE A 441 7.45 13.30 3.01
N ARG A 442 7.42 14.24 3.95
CA ARG A 442 6.20 14.64 4.67
C ARG A 442 5.38 15.63 3.85
N CYS A 443 4.10 15.33 3.66
CA CYS A 443 3.16 16.20 2.99
C CYS A 443 2.84 17.46 3.80
N TYR A 444 2.32 18.48 3.12
CA TYR A 444 1.88 19.77 3.67
C TYR A 444 2.94 20.63 4.39
N THR A 445 4.20 20.20 4.39
CA THR A 445 5.34 21.03 4.82
C THR A 445 5.52 22.25 3.90
N PRO A 446 6.14 23.36 4.34
CA PRO A 446 6.46 24.50 3.46
C PRO A 446 7.25 24.10 2.22
N ALA A 447 8.22 23.19 2.37
CA ALA A 447 8.96 22.61 1.25
C ALA A 447 8.05 21.86 0.29
N HIS A 448 7.14 20.99 0.77
CA HIS A 448 6.19 20.29 -0.09
C HIS A 448 5.27 21.25 -0.82
N ARG A 449 4.75 22.29 -0.15
CA ARG A 449 3.88 23.31 -0.77
C ARG A 449 4.57 24.08 -1.89
N ALA A 450 5.86 24.39 -1.74
CA ALA A 450 6.64 25.02 -2.81
C ALA A 450 6.75 24.12 -4.05
N HIS A 451 7.00 22.81 -3.84
CA HIS A 451 7.07 21.85 -4.95
C HIS A 451 5.70 21.56 -5.57
N MET A 452 4.61 21.58 -4.80
CA MET A 452 3.25 21.52 -5.33
C MET A 452 2.94 22.74 -6.22
N ALA A 453 3.36 23.94 -5.82
CA ALA A 453 3.20 25.15 -6.64
C ALA A 453 4.01 25.07 -7.95
N TYR A 454 5.25 24.58 -7.88
CA TYR A 454 6.07 24.30 -9.05
C TYR A 454 5.41 23.25 -9.98
N ALA A 455 4.95 22.13 -9.42
CA ALA A 455 4.25 21.09 -10.17
C ALA A 455 2.97 21.62 -10.83
N ALA A 456 2.22 22.48 -10.14
CA ALA A 456 1.00 23.10 -10.68
C ALA A 456 1.32 23.98 -11.91
N ALA A 457 2.43 24.73 -11.89
CA ALA A 457 2.90 25.45 -13.07
C ALA A 457 3.29 24.47 -14.21
N MET A 458 3.93 23.35 -13.88
CA MET A 458 4.33 22.34 -14.87
C MET A 458 3.14 21.56 -15.47
N ILE A 459 1.98 21.51 -14.82
CA ILE A 459 0.74 20.99 -15.42
C ILE A 459 0.36 21.78 -16.69
N LEU A 460 0.54 23.10 -16.66
CA LEU A 460 0.29 23.97 -17.82
C LEU A 460 1.26 23.68 -18.97
N VAL A 461 2.49 23.28 -18.66
CA VAL A 461 3.55 23.03 -19.66
C VAL A 461 3.39 21.64 -20.30
N TYR A 462 3.16 20.60 -19.50
CA TYR A 462 3.21 19.21 -19.98
C TYR A 462 1.80 18.63 -20.26
N PRO A 463 0.98 18.25 -19.25
CA PRO A 463 -0.37 17.74 -19.46
C PRO A 463 -1.25 18.61 -20.37
N ILE A 464 -1.15 19.94 -20.29
CA ILE A 464 -1.97 20.87 -21.07
C ILE A 464 -1.22 21.42 -22.27
N GLY A 465 0.03 21.88 -22.07
CA GLY A 465 0.80 22.57 -23.10
C GLY A 465 1.15 21.71 -24.30
N ILE A 466 1.44 20.42 -24.11
CA ILE A 466 1.79 19.51 -25.21
C ILE A 466 0.57 19.20 -26.09
N PRO A 467 -0.59 18.76 -25.56
CA PRO A 467 -1.80 18.61 -26.38
C PRO A 467 -2.23 19.93 -27.04
N ALA A 468 -2.11 21.06 -26.35
CA ALA A 468 -2.40 22.37 -26.94
C ALA A 468 -1.45 22.70 -28.11
N LEU A 469 -0.15 22.39 -27.99
CA LEU A 469 0.83 22.53 -29.06
C LEU A 469 0.44 21.68 -30.29
N PHE A 470 0.06 20.42 -30.08
CA PHE A 470 -0.40 19.54 -31.16
C PHE A 470 -1.69 20.06 -31.82
N ALA A 471 -2.67 20.49 -31.02
CA ALA A 471 -3.91 21.08 -31.54
C ALA A 471 -3.66 22.40 -32.29
N CYS A 472 -2.80 23.28 -31.79
CA CYS A 472 -2.48 24.56 -32.42
C CYS A 472 -1.72 24.38 -33.73
N THR A 473 -0.75 23.47 -33.78
CA THR A 473 -0.01 23.17 -35.02
C THR A 473 -0.94 22.65 -36.11
N LEU A 474 -1.85 21.74 -35.76
CA LEU A 474 -2.86 21.21 -36.68
C LEU A 474 -3.87 22.28 -37.11
N ARG A 475 -4.39 23.10 -36.17
CA ARG A 475 -5.33 24.18 -36.48
C ARG A 475 -4.73 25.20 -37.44
N ARG A 476 -3.47 25.59 -37.23
CA ARG A 476 -2.74 26.50 -38.13
C ARG A 476 -2.61 25.89 -39.53
N HIS A 477 -2.32 24.60 -39.62
CA HIS A 477 -2.24 23.90 -40.91
C HIS A 477 -3.58 23.90 -41.65
N MET A 478 -4.67 23.55 -40.96
CA MET A 478 -6.02 23.55 -41.56
C MET A 478 -6.48 24.93 -41.98
N LEU A 479 -6.21 25.97 -41.18
CA LEU A 479 -6.55 27.35 -41.54
C LEU A 479 -5.83 27.81 -42.81
N ARG A 480 -4.56 27.40 -42.99
CA ARG A 480 -3.78 27.72 -44.19
C ARG A 480 -4.33 27.04 -45.45
N GLN A 481 -4.76 25.78 -45.36
CA GLN A 481 -5.43 25.10 -46.48
C GLN A 481 -6.73 25.82 -46.86
N ARG A 482 -7.53 26.18 -45.85
CA ARG A 482 -8.79 26.90 -46.06
C ARG A 482 -8.58 28.26 -46.72
N GLN A 483 -7.55 29.01 -46.31
CA GLN A 483 -7.18 30.28 -46.93
C GLN A 483 -6.74 30.15 -48.39
N ARG A 484 -6.18 29.00 -48.78
CA ARG A 484 -5.79 28.72 -50.17
C ARG A 484 -6.93 28.18 -51.04
N GLY A 485 -8.13 28.01 -50.48
CA GLY A 485 -9.25 27.39 -51.21
C GLY A 485 -9.03 25.92 -51.54
N GLU A 486 -8.05 25.26 -50.91
CA GLU A 486 -7.79 23.85 -51.09
C GLU A 486 -8.83 23.02 -50.34
N ALA A 487 -9.30 21.93 -50.95
CA ALA A 487 -10.14 20.96 -50.26
C ALA A 487 -9.40 20.44 -49.01
N LEU A 488 -10.10 20.41 -47.87
CA LEU A 488 -9.53 19.98 -46.59
C LEU A 488 -9.02 18.54 -46.73
N SER A 489 -7.71 18.41 -46.90
CA SER A 489 -7.04 17.15 -47.18
C SER A 489 -5.96 16.92 -46.13
N VAL A 490 -5.86 15.69 -45.64
CA VAL A 490 -4.88 15.32 -44.60
C VAL A 490 -3.46 15.20 -45.22
N ASP A 491 -3.36 15.01 -46.53
CA ASP A 491 -2.12 14.89 -47.31
C ASP A 491 -2.09 15.87 -48.51
N PRO A 492 -2.06 17.19 -48.31
CA PRO A 492 -1.68 18.09 -49.40
C PRO A 492 -0.20 17.83 -49.77
N PRO A 493 0.23 18.14 -51.00
CA PRO A 493 1.65 18.25 -51.29
C PRO A 493 2.28 19.22 -50.26
N PRO A 494 3.41 18.87 -49.61
CA PRO A 494 3.97 19.67 -48.53
C PRO A 494 4.39 21.03 -49.08
N THR A 495 3.54 22.04 -48.88
CA THR A 495 3.77 23.41 -49.37
C THR A 495 4.83 24.16 -48.57
N THR A 496 5.13 23.68 -47.35
CA THR A 496 6.23 24.18 -46.52
C THR A 496 6.88 23.00 -45.78
N GLU A 497 8.21 23.01 -45.65
CA GLU A 497 8.93 21.92 -44.97
C GLU A 497 8.57 21.82 -43.47
N ALA A 498 8.13 22.91 -42.84
CA ALA A 498 7.59 22.91 -41.47
C ALA A 498 6.24 22.19 -41.33
N ALA A 499 5.42 22.12 -42.38
CA ALA A 499 4.21 21.28 -42.38
C ALA A 499 4.56 19.80 -42.53
N ALA A 500 5.66 19.48 -43.23
CA ALA A 500 6.12 18.11 -43.40
C ALA A 500 6.67 17.50 -42.09
N SER A 501 7.25 18.32 -41.20
CA SER A 501 7.83 17.87 -39.94
C SER A 501 6.78 17.48 -38.89
N ALA A 502 5.66 18.19 -38.82
CA ALA A 502 4.56 17.88 -37.92
C ALA A 502 3.57 16.84 -38.50
N ALA A 503 3.74 16.43 -39.76
CA ALA A 503 2.81 15.57 -40.47
C ALA A 503 2.57 14.20 -39.81
N PHE A 504 3.51 13.71 -39.00
CA PHE A 504 3.32 12.44 -38.27
C PHE A 504 2.15 12.50 -37.27
N LEU A 505 1.75 13.69 -36.81
CA LEU A 505 0.66 13.90 -35.84
C LEU A 505 -0.72 13.62 -36.47
N TRP A 506 -0.90 13.85 -37.78
CA TRP A 506 -2.21 13.73 -38.43
C TRP A 506 -2.25 12.74 -39.59
N ARG A 507 -1.15 12.50 -40.30
CA ARG A 507 -1.09 11.58 -41.46
C ARG A 507 -1.60 10.16 -41.20
N PRO A 508 -1.38 9.55 -40.03
CA PRO A 508 -1.89 8.20 -39.77
C PRO A 508 -3.42 8.14 -39.67
N TYR A 509 -4.06 9.30 -39.48
CA TYR A 509 -5.48 9.42 -39.18
C TYR A 509 -6.31 9.84 -40.40
N ARG A 510 -7.60 9.53 -40.35
CA ARG A 510 -8.60 9.89 -41.35
C ARG A 510 -9.00 11.36 -41.21
N THR A 511 -9.58 11.92 -42.27
CA THR A 511 -10.05 13.32 -42.35
C THR A 511 -11.10 13.67 -41.29
N ASN A 512 -11.88 12.70 -40.82
CA ASN A 512 -12.89 12.89 -39.78
C ASN A 512 -12.32 12.93 -38.35
N ALA A 513 -11.06 12.50 -38.15
CA ALA A 513 -10.42 12.40 -36.84
C ALA A 513 -9.01 13.00 -36.79
N PRO A 514 -8.80 14.26 -37.24
CA PRO A 514 -7.45 14.79 -37.39
C PRO A 514 -6.79 15.15 -36.05
N TYR A 515 -7.57 15.42 -34.99
CA TYR A 515 -7.08 15.72 -33.63
C TYR A 515 -6.86 14.47 -32.77
N TYR A 516 -6.91 13.26 -33.34
CA TYR A 516 -6.90 12.03 -32.56
C TYR A 516 -5.62 11.83 -31.74
N GLU A 517 -4.48 12.39 -32.16
CA GLU A 517 -3.25 12.39 -31.35
C GLU A 517 -3.43 13.14 -30.00
N CYS A 518 -4.27 14.18 -29.96
CA CYS A 518 -4.65 14.84 -28.71
C CYS A 518 -5.55 13.94 -27.85
N ALA A 519 -6.46 13.19 -28.48
CA ALA A 519 -7.29 12.20 -27.78
C ALA A 519 -6.43 11.07 -27.17
N GLU A 520 -5.37 10.64 -27.84
CA GLU A 520 -4.39 9.70 -27.29
C GLU A 520 -3.63 10.27 -26.10
N CYS A 521 -3.30 11.56 -26.11
CA CYS A 521 -2.72 12.22 -24.93
C CYS A 521 -3.68 12.18 -23.74
N VAL A 522 -4.96 12.52 -23.96
CA VAL A 522 -6.01 12.43 -22.93
C VAL A 522 -6.16 11.00 -22.41
N ARG A 523 -6.19 10.01 -23.31
CA ARG A 523 -6.27 8.58 -22.94
C ARG A 523 -5.13 8.18 -22.01
N ARG A 524 -3.89 8.60 -22.29
CA ARG A 524 -2.74 8.33 -21.41
C ARG A 524 -2.91 8.98 -20.05
N LEU A 525 -3.34 10.25 -20.00
CA LEU A 525 -3.58 10.93 -18.73
C LEU A 525 -4.69 10.24 -17.91
N LEU A 526 -5.75 9.73 -18.55
CA LEU A 526 -6.79 8.95 -17.86
C LEU A 526 -6.25 7.62 -17.30
N LEU A 527 -5.46 6.89 -18.09
CA LEU A 527 -4.97 5.55 -17.74
C LEU A 527 -3.77 5.54 -16.80
N THR A 528 -3.08 6.67 -16.60
CA THR A 528 -1.92 6.75 -15.69
C THR A 528 -1.98 7.93 -14.73
N GLY A 529 -2.32 9.13 -15.21
CA GLY A 529 -2.35 10.35 -14.40
C GLY A 529 -3.51 10.45 -13.43
N VAL A 530 -4.75 10.26 -13.88
CA VAL A 530 -5.95 10.38 -13.03
C VAL A 530 -6.00 9.29 -11.96
N LEU A 531 -5.49 8.09 -12.27
CA LEU A 531 -5.43 6.97 -11.32
C LEU A 531 -4.59 7.28 -10.06
N VAL A 532 -3.66 8.24 -10.13
CA VAL A 532 -2.84 8.68 -8.99
C VAL A 532 -3.71 9.20 -7.84
N PHE A 533 -4.84 9.82 -8.14
CA PHE A 533 -5.75 10.43 -7.16
C PHE A 533 -6.71 9.41 -6.54
N ILE A 534 -6.82 8.22 -7.11
CA ILE A 534 -7.59 7.12 -6.53
C ILE A 534 -6.71 6.40 -5.51
N THR A 535 -7.31 5.92 -4.41
CA THR A 535 -6.60 5.26 -3.32
C THR A 535 -5.73 4.11 -3.84
N PRO A 536 -4.39 4.14 -3.60
CA PRO A 536 -3.44 3.21 -4.19
C PRO A 536 -3.67 1.80 -3.67
N GLY A 537 -3.36 0.79 -4.50
CA GLY A 537 -3.42 -0.61 -4.09
C GLY A 537 -4.83 -1.16 -3.86
N THR A 538 -5.88 -0.35 -4.02
CA THR A 538 -7.28 -0.79 -3.85
C THR A 538 -7.85 -1.42 -5.11
N ALA A 539 -8.81 -2.34 -4.95
CA ALA A 539 -9.59 -2.90 -6.06
C ALA A 539 -10.30 -1.80 -6.87
N GLY A 540 -10.74 -0.72 -6.19
CA GLY A 540 -11.37 0.44 -6.83
C GLY A 540 -10.46 1.15 -7.85
N GLN A 541 -9.15 1.24 -7.58
CA GLN A 541 -8.19 1.86 -8.49
C GLN A 541 -8.01 1.02 -9.77
N SER A 542 -7.83 -0.29 -9.64
CA SER A 542 -7.74 -1.20 -10.79
C SER A 542 -9.06 -1.26 -11.58
N ALA A 543 -10.20 -1.25 -10.89
CA ALA A 543 -11.52 -1.21 -11.52
C ALA A 543 -11.73 0.08 -12.34
N ALA A 544 -11.35 1.23 -11.80
CA ALA A 544 -11.40 2.50 -12.53
C ALA A 544 -10.50 2.47 -13.79
N ALA A 545 -9.32 1.86 -13.69
CA ALA A 545 -8.42 1.66 -14.83
C ALA A 545 -9.08 0.80 -15.93
N CYS A 546 -9.75 -0.30 -15.55
CA CYS A 546 -10.53 -1.13 -16.48
C CYS A 546 -11.66 -0.34 -17.16
N VAL A 547 -12.38 0.49 -16.40
CA VAL A 547 -13.47 1.34 -16.94
C VAL A 547 -12.91 2.35 -17.94
N PHE A 548 -11.78 3.01 -17.63
CA PHE A 548 -11.13 3.93 -18.58
C PHE A 548 -10.61 3.20 -19.82
N ALA A 549 -10.02 2.01 -19.67
CA ALA A 549 -9.53 1.20 -20.79
C ALA A 549 -10.69 0.77 -21.72
N PHE A 550 -11.82 0.36 -21.15
CA PHE A 550 -13.02 -0.01 -21.89
C PHE A 550 -13.69 1.21 -22.56
N ALA A 551 -13.90 2.30 -21.83
CA ALA A 551 -14.51 3.51 -22.38
C ALA A 551 -13.70 4.07 -23.56
N THR A 552 -12.37 4.05 -23.45
CA THR A 552 -11.49 4.54 -24.52
C THR A 552 -11.42 3.58 -25.72
N SER A 553 -11.59 2.27 -25.53
CA SER A 553 -11.70 1.31 -26.64
C SER A 553 -13.03 1.45 -27.39
N VAL A 554 -14.14 1.69 -26.68
CA VAL A 554 -15.46 2.00 -27.28
C VAL A 554 -15.40 3.31 -28.06
N ALA A 555 -14.81 4.36 -27.47
CA ALA A 555 -14.60 5.64 -28.17
C ALA A 555 -13.75 5.47 -29.45
N TYR A 556 -12.72 4.62 -29.40
CA TYR A 556 -11.91 4.29 -30.57
C TYR A 556 -12.72 3.61 -31.68
N ASP A 557 -13.59 2.64 -31.34
CA ASP A 557 -14.42 1.97 -32.34
C ASP A 557 -15.48 2.90 -32.96
N HIS A 558 -16.01 3.87 -32.21
CA HIS A 558 -16.92 4.88 -32.76
C HIS A 558 -16.22 5.82 -33.75
N VAL A 559 -14.99 6.25 -33.45
CA VAL A 559 -14.26 7.23 -34.27
C VAL A 559 -13.58 6.57 -35.48
N ARG A 560 -13.09 5.33 -35.32
CA ARG A 560 -12.25 4.60 -36.28
C ARG A 560 -11.19 5.50 -36.95
N PRO A 561 -10.27 6.07 -36.16
CA PRO A 561 -9.46 7.20 -36.59
C PRO A 561 -8.38 6.81 -37.61
N HIS A 562 -7.91 5.56 -37.63
CA HIS A 562 -6.77 5.18 -38.48
C HIS A 562 -7.15 4.97 -39.95
N ARG A 563 -6.28 5.43 -40.84
CA ARG A 563 -6.42 5.22 -42.29
C ARG A 563 -6.04 3.80 -42.70
N ALA A 564 -4.89 3.32 -42.21
CA ALA A 564 -4.38 1.98 -42.52
C ALA A 564 -5.04 0.92 -41.62
N ARG A 565 -5.50 -0.18 -42.23
CA ARG A 565 -6.07 -1.32 -41.49
C ARG A 565 -5.04 -2.01 -40.59
N SER A 566 -3.78 -2.02 -41.01
CA SER A 566 -2.64 -2.54 -40.23
C SER A 566 -2.50 -1.79 -38.90
N ASP A 567 -2.46 -0.46 -38.95
CA ASP A 567 -2.33 0.39 -37.76
C ASP A 567 -3.57 0.23 -36.88
N ALA A 568 -4.76 0.13 -37.49
CA ALA A 568 -6.00 -0.08 -36.76
C ALA A 568 -5.98 -1.41 -35.98
N CYS A 569 -5.52 -2.50 -36.60
CA CYS A 569 -5.36 -3.81 -35.95
C CYS A 569 -4.38 -3.73 -34.78
N LEU A 570 -3.23 -3.07 -34.99
CA LEU A 570 -2.21 -2.94 -33.94
C LEU A 570 -2.72 -2.15 -32.72
N TYR A 571 -3.54 -1.13 -32.94
CA TYR A 571 -4.22 -0.41 -31.85
C TYR A 571 -5.22 -1.30 -31.12
N VAL A 572 -6.03 -2.10 -31.83
CA VAL A 572 -6.99 -3.03 -31.20
C VAL A 572 -6.26 -4.05 -30.32
N VAL A 573 -5.17 -4.65 -30.81
CA VAL A 573 -4.33 -5.54 -30.00
C VAL A 573 -3.76 -4.80 -28.80
N GLY A 574 -3.30 -3.55 -28.97
CA GLY A 574 -2.84 -2.70 -27.87
C GLY A 574 -3.92 -2.45 -26.80
N TYR A 575 -5.16 -2.18 -27.18
CA TYR A 575 -6.28 -2.04 -26.25
C TYR A 575 -6.56 -3.33 -25.48
N ILE A 576 -6.54 -4.49 -26.17
CA ILE A 576 -6.71 -5.80 -25.55
C ILE A 576 -5.61 -6.05 -24.52
N VAL A 577 -4.35 -5.78 -24.88
CA VAL A 577 -3.21 -5.93 -23.97
C VAL A 577 -3.39 -5.06 -22.72
N ILE A 578 -3.71 -3.78 -22.88
CA ILE A 578 -3.91 -2.86 -21.75
C ILE A 578 -5.04 -3.35 -20.84
N PHE A 579 -6.20 -3.68 -21.43
CA PHE A 579 -7.35 -4.16 -20.68
C PHE A 579 -7.05 -5.47 -19.95
N ALA A 580 -6.45 -6.45 -20.62
CA ALA A 580 -6.10 -7.73 -20.02
C ALA A 580 -5.12 -7.58 -18.83
N SER A 581 -4.13 -6.69 -18.95
CA SER A 581 -3.19 -6.41 -17.86
C SER A 581 -3.86 -5.72 -16.67
N MET A 582 -4.72 -4.72 -16.91
CA MET A 582 -5.46 -4.02 -15.85
C MET A 582 -6.50 -4.93 -15.18
N PHE A 583 -7.17 -5.77 -15.96
CA PHE A 583 -8.11 -6.76 -15.44
C PHE A 583 -7.40 -7.83 -14.61
N THR A 584 -6.22 -8.29 -15.05
CA THR A 584 -5.39 -9.19 -14.24
C THR A 584 -5.00 -8.55 -12.91
N ALA A 585 -4.63 -7.26 -12.91
CA ALA A 585 -4.33 -6.55 -11.66
C ALA A 585 -5.54 -6.51 -10.72
N LEU A 586 -6.75 -6.31 -11.25
CA LEU A 586 -7.99 -6.39 -10.45
C LEU A 586 -8.22 -7.80 -9.88
N LEU A 587 -8.00 -8.86 -10.66
CA LEU A 587 -8.17 -10.24 -10.17
C LEU A 587 -7.16 -10.60 -9.08
N MET A 588 -5.92 -10.11 -9.18
CA MET A 588 -4.88 -10.34 -8.17
C MET A 588 -5.26 -9.74 -6.81
N GLN A 589 -6.07 -8.67 -6.78
CA GLN A 589 -6.52 -8.05 -5.52
C GLN A 589 -7.64 -8.83 -4.82
N GLY A 590 -8.34 -9.73 -5.51
CA GLY A 590 -9.43 -10.51 -4.94
C GLY A 590 -9.05 -11.91 -4.43
N ALA A 591 -7.74 -12.24 -4.41
CA ALA A 591 -7.22 -13.58 -4.06
C ALA A 591 -7.88 -14.73 -4.85
N TYR A 592 -8.40 -14.44 -6.05
CA TYR A 592 -9.14 -15.41 -6.88
C TYR A 592 -8.22 -16.36 -7.67
N ILE A 593 -6.91 -16.17 -7.63
CA ILE A 593 -5.95 -16.86 -8.51
C ILE A 593 -4.93 -17.65 -7.68
N ASN A 594 -4.92 -18.98 -7.84
CA ASN A 594 -3.91 -19.87 -7.27
C ASN A 594 -2.56 -19.76 -8.03
N ASP A 595 -1.47 -20.26 -7.44
CA ASP A 595 -0.10 -20.11 -7.99
C ASP A 595 0.06 -20.63 -9.43
N VAL A 596 -0.60 -21.74 -9.77
CA VAL A 596 -0.57 -22.34 -11.11
C VAL A 596 -1.25 -21.42 -12.13
N SER A 597 -2.43 -20.89 -11.79
CA SER A 597 -3.13 -19.92 -12.62
C SER A 597 -2.35 -18.61 -12.75
N GLN A 598 -1.62 -18.18 -11.72
CA GLN A 598 -0.76 -16.98 -11.82
C GLN A 598 0.33 -17.14 -12.88
N ALA A 599 1.01 -18.29 -12.91
CA ALA A 599 2.04 -18.57 -13.92
C ALA A 599 1.45 -18.61 -15.34
N ALA A 600 0.30 -19.27 -15.51
CA ALA A 600 -0.38 -19.36 -16.80
C ALA A 600 -0.85 -17.99 -17.32
N ILE A 601 -1.46 -17.18 -16.46
CA ILE A 601 -1.92 -15.82 -16.80
C ILE A 601 -0.72 -14.93 -17.13
N GLY A 602 0.36 -15.01 -16.34
CA GLY A 602 1.60 -14.28 -16.62
C GLY A 602 2.19 -14.64 -17.99
N GLY A 603 2.26 -15.93 -18.32
CA GLY A 603 2.73 -16.40 -19.63
C GLY A 603 1.85 -15.91 -20.79
N LEU A 604 0.54 -15.94 -20.63
CA LEU A 604 -0.42 -15.42 -21.62
C LEU A 604 -0.22 -13.92 -21.87
N LEU A 605 -0.06 -13.12 -20.81
CA LEU A 605 0.17 -11.67 -20.94
C LEU A 605 1.50 -11.38 -21.66
N ILE A 606 2.57 -12.13 -21.36
CA ILE A 606 3.83 -12.01 -22.09
C ILE A 606 3.62 -12.34 -23.57
N ALA A 607 2.94 -13.45 -23.88
CA ALA A 607 2.67 -13.85 -25.26
C ALA A 607 1.88 -12.78 -26.04
N LEU A 608 0.87 -12.15 -25.42
CA LEU A 608 0.11 -11.05 -26.03
C LEU A 608 0.98 -9.82 -26.31
N ASN A 609 1.88 -9.46 -25.39
CA ASN A 609 2.81 -8.34 -25.59
C ASN A 609 3.85 -8.65 -26.68
N VAL A 610 4.36 -9.88 -26.74
CA VAL A 610 5.26 -10.33 -27.81
C VAL A 610 4.56 -10.32 -29.17
N LEU A 611 3.31 -10.78 -29.23
CA LEU A 611 2.49 -10.74 -30.45
C LEU A 611 2.32 -9.30 -30.97
N LEU A 612 2.03 -8.35 -30.07
CA LEU A 612 1.95 -6.92 -30.43
C LEU A 612 3.23 -6.43 -31.11
N VAL A 613 4.41 -6.81 -30.59
CA VAL A 613 5.70 -6.44 -31.16
C VAL A 613 5.93 -7.14 -32.51
N LEU A 614 5.64 -8.43 -32.62
CA LEU A 614 5.78 -9.18 -33.86
C LEU A 614 4.90 -8.62 -34.98
N LEU A 615 3.66 -8.24 -34.69
CA LEU A 615 2.77 -7.58 -35.65
C LEU A 615 3.33 -6.21 -36.08
N ALA A 616 3.89 -5.44 -35.16
CA ALA A 616 4.52 -4.17 -35.49
C ALA A 616 5.76 -4.35 -36.39
N ILE A 617 6.62 -5.33 -36.09
CA ILE A 617 7.80 -5.66 -36.91
C ILE A 617 7.36 -6.18 -38.30
N GLY A 618 6.34 -7.03 -38.35
CA GLY A 618 5.75 -7.52 -39.60
C GLY A 618 5.29 -6.39 -40.50
N GLN A 619 4.63 -5.36 -39.95
CA GLN A 619 4.26 -4.15 -40.69
C GLN A 619 5.47 -3.41 -41.26
N VAL A 620 6.58 -3.34 -40.52
CA VAL A 620 7.82 -2.72 -41.00
C VAL A 620 8.38 -3.49 -42.18
N TYR A 621 8.48 -4.82 -42.04
CA TYR A 621 9.04 -5.70 -43.07
C TYR A 621 8.20 -5.69 -44.36
N VAL A 622 6.88 -5.82 -44.24
CA VAL A 622 5.93 -5.77 -45.35
C VAL A 622 5.94 -4.40 -46.05
N GLY A 623 6.03 -3.33 -45.26
CA GLY A 623 6.16 -1.96 -45.77
C GLY A 623 7.47 -1.73 -46.55
N MET A 624 8.51 -2.52 -46.30
CA MET A 624 9.77 -2.52 -47.07
C MET A 624 9.72 -3.45 -48.29
N SER A 625 8.89 -4.50 -48.25
CA SER A 625 8.85 -5.59 -49.24
C SER A 625 7.82 -5.39 -50.38
N SER A 626 7.04 -4.30 -50.40
CA SER A 626 5.99 -3.96 -51.39
C SER A 626 4.85 -4.98 -51.62
N LYS A 627 4.84 -6.14 -50.96
CA LYS A 627 3.75 -7.14 -51.04
C LYS A 627 2.65 -6.86 -50.00
N SER A 628 1.39 -6.98 -50.38
CA SER A 628 0.24 -6.82 -49.46
C SER A 628 0.08 -8.04 -48.55
N TRP A 629 0.18 -7.84 -47.23
CA TRP A 629 -0.07 -8.86 -46.21
C TRP A 629 -1.58 -9.00 -45.95
N ASP A 630 -2.10 -10.23 -45.93
CA ASP A 630 -3.53 -10.49 -45.70
C ASP A 630 -3.86 -10.56 -44.20
N TRP A 631 -4.46 -9.49 -43.70
CA TRP A 631 -4.82 -9.31 -42.29
C TRP A 631 -6.01 -10.16 -41.84
N ASN A 632 -6.87 -10.61 -42.75
CA ASN A 632 -8.03 -11.44 -42.41
C ASN A 632 -7.59 -12.81 -41.88
N ALA A 633 -6.51 -13.38 -42.43
CA ALA A 633 -5.95 -14.64 -41.96
C ALA A 633 -5.37 -14.53 -40.52
N SER A 634 -4.70 -13.43 -40.20
CA SER A 634 -4.10 -13.22 -38.86
C SER A 634 -5.14 -12.92 -37.79
N LEU A 635 -6.17 -12.12 -38.10
CA LEU A 635 -7.30 -11.86 -37.18
C LEU A 635 -8.17 -13.09 -37.00
N ASN A 636 -8.44 -13.85 -38.06
CA ASN A 636 -9.17 -15.12 -37.95
C ASN A 636 -8.38 -16.15 -37.15
N ALA A 637 -7.05 -16.25 -37.32
CA ALA A 637 -6.22 -17.10 -36.47
C ALA A 637 -6.30 -16.69 -34.99
N LEU A 638 -6.34 -15.38 -34.68
CA LEU A 638 -6.48 -14.86 -33.32
C LEU A 638 -7.87 -15.16 -32.73
N ILE A 639 -8.93 -14.95 -33.50
CA ILE A 639 -10.32 -15.24 -33.10
C ILE A 639 -10.51 -16.75 -32.92
N VAL A 640 -9.95 -17.59 -33.80
CA VAL A 640 -10.01 -19.06 -33.68
C VAL A 640 -9.24 -19.55 -32.45
N VAL A 641 -8.06 -18.99 -32.15
CA VAL A 641 -7.30 -19.33 -30.92
C VAL A 641 -8.06 -18.95 -29.65
N PHE A 642 -8.87 -17.88 -29.66
CA PHE A 642 -9.71 -17.49 -28.52
C PHE A 642 -11.07 -18.20 -28.48
N ALA A 643 -11.60 -18.64 -29.63
CA ALA A 643 -12.90 -19.31 -29.74
C ALA A 643 -12.82 -20.84 -29.60
N GLU A 644 -11.67 -21.49 -29.83
CA GLU A 644 -11.52 -22.95 -29.65
C GLU A 644 -11.24 -23.38 -28.20
N ARG A 645 -11.24 -22.46 -27.22
CA ARG A 645 -11.03 -22.77 -25.79
C ARG A 645 -12.09 -22.23 -24.82
N PHE A 646 -13.22 -21.77 -25.34
CA PHE A 646 -14.50 -21.61 -24.62
C PHE A 646 -15.54 -22.46 -25.32
#